data_AF-A0A6G3MDV4-F1
#
_entry.id   AF-A0A6G3MDV4-F1
#
_cell.length_a   1.000
_cell.length_b   1.000
_cell.length_c   1.000
_cell.angle_alpha   90.00
_cell.angle_beta   90.00
_cell.angle_gamma   90.00
#
_symmetry.space_group_name_H-M   'P 1'
#
loop_
_entity.id
_entity.type
_entity.pdbx_description
1 polymer ?
#
loop_
_entity_poly.entity_id
_entity_poly.type
_entity_poly.pdbx_seq_one_letter_code
_entity_poly.pdbx_strand_id
1 'polypeptide(L)'
;MDDGEKLLLSQREKKQNTDPVLQAEWTQKRLVWVPNEELGFTSASIIDEKPDKVTVRVVDTGKQMTLNPDDVQRMNPPKFDKVEDMAELTCLNEASVLHNLTQRYYSNQIYTYSSLFCLVVNPYKRLPIYSEKVLALYRGKKRYEVPPHVYAIADSAYHSMLYDRENQSILCTGESGAGKTENTKRVIQYLVFIGCKGAVQGAASVQDVQNKLEQQLLKANPILEAFGNAKTIKNDNSSRFGKFIQINFDSTGFINSTSVTTYILEKNRVSHQHEKERSYHIFYQLSKGASKEVKQEILYQDLGTYRFLTHGDVTVPSINDAQEFNDLISSMEIMEIPKEDIDSMFKTLSAIMLLGNIVFVQDKSSDQALLPNTEVAQKVCHLLKINVTDFTRSILKPRVKVGREFTTKTQTKAQVEFSTEALSKALYERVFKYIVAKINKALDKDRRTSPSFIGILDIAGFEIFEINSFEQLCINYTNEKLQQLFNHTMFILEQEEYQKEGIEWKFIDFGLDLQPTIDLLEKPIGVFGLLDEECWFPKATDKSYVEKLVKSQSNNPKFLVPDFRSNSDMIILHYAGKVNYTCTGWLAKNMDPLNDNVVELLSNSGDQYVSGLWKDKDSIVGLNAIQPSDSPFGASRAKKGMFRTVGQLYKEQLGNLMNNLRSTTSNFVRCIIPNYEKKPGKMTPQLILDQLRCNGVLEGI
;
A
#
# COMPACT_ATOMS: atom_id res chain seq x y z
N MET A 1 -7.00 32.06 18.38
CA MET A 1 -6.27 30.81 18.13
C MET A 1 -6.98 29.66 18.81
N ASP A 2 -7.28 28.58 18.09
CA ASP A 2 -7.62 27.30 18.72
C ASP A 2 -6.37 26.59 19.28
N ASP A 3 -6.56 25.44 19.93
CA ASP A 3 -5.45 24.69 20.54
C ASP A 3 -4.47 24.14 19.49
N GLY A 4 -4.91 23.94 18.26
CA GLY A 4 -4.08 23.52 17.13
C GLY A 4 -3.12 24.60 16.68
N GLU A 5 -3.64 25.80 16.39
CA GLU A 5 -2.84 26.97 16.04
C GLU A 5 -1.83 27.30 17.14
N LYS A 6 -2.24 27.25 18.42
CA LYS A 6 -1.32 27.45 19.55
C LYS A 6 -0.22 26.41 19.58
N LEU A 7 -0.55 25.13 19.38
CA LEU A 7 0.44 24.04 19.39
C LEU A 7 1.45 24.18 18.25
N LEU A 8 1.03 24.64 17.07
CA LEU A 8 1.90 24.85 15.91
C LEU A 8 2.74 26.13 16.04
N LEU A 9 2.14 27.25 16.42
CA LEU A 9 2.84 28.54 16.52
C LEU A 9 3.83 28.59 17.69
N SER A 10 3.50 27.94 18.81
CA SER A 10 4.43 27.81 19.95
C SER A 10 5.72 27.04 19.62
N GLN A 11 5.76 26.31 18.49
CA GLN A 11 6.98 25.66 18.01
C GLN A 11 8.06 26.69 17.65
N ARG A 12 7.66 27.90 17.20
CA ARG A 12 8.58 28.97 16.78
C ARG A 12 8.98 29.91 17.89
N GLU A 13 8.10 30.13 18.87
CA GLU A 13 8.34 31.07 19.97
C GLU A 13 9.55 30.67 20.84
N LYS A 14 9.92 29.38 20.89
CA LYS A 14 11.09 28.90 21.66
C LYS A 14 12.45 29.11 20.99
N LYS A 15 12.52 29.43 19.69
CA LYS A 15 13.81 29.62 18.97
C LYS A 15 14.61 30.84 19.44
N GLN A 16 14.03 31.76 20.21
CA GLN A 16 14.67 33.05 20.55
C GLN A 16 15.47 33.09 21.86
N ASN A 17 15.46 32.06 22.71
CA ASN A 17 16.26 32.02 23.95
C ASN A 17 17.13 30.76 24.00
N THR A 18 18.32 30.83 23.42
CA THR A 18 19.35 29.81 23.65
C THR A 18 19.89 29.98 25.07
N ASP A 19 19.79 28.97 25.91
CA ASP A 19 20.35 29.01 27.27
C ASP A 19 21.89 29.13 27.19
N PRO A 20 22.49 30.25 27.63
CA PRO A 20 23.95 30.45 27.58
C PRO A 20 24.72 29.36 28.35
N VAL A 21 24.10 28.75 29.35
CA VAL A 21 24.70 27.67 30.15
C VAL A 21 24.88 26.41 29.31
N LEU A 22 23.85 26.01 28.55
CA LEU A 22 23.91 24.84 27.69
C LEU A 22 24.96 25.02 26.57
N GLN A 23 25.06 26.22 26.01
CA GLN A 23 26.07 26.52 24.98
C GLN A 23 27.50 26.48 25.54
N ALA A 24 27.71 26.99 26.76
CA ALA A 24 29.00 26.92 27.45
C ALA A 24 29.37 25.46 27.78
N GLU A 25 28.40 24.68 28.27
CA GLU A 25 28.58 23.27 28.60
C GLU A 25 28.96 22.43 27.37
N TRP A 26 28.25 22.60 26.26
CA TRP A 26 28.55 21.92 24.99
C TRP A 26 29.98 22.18 24.51
N THR A 27 30.40 23.46 24.55
CA THR A 27 31.76 23.87 24.14
C THR A 27 32.82 23.30 25.08
N GLN A 28 32.63 23.45 26.39
CA GLN A 28 33.61 23.04 27.40
C GLN A 28 33.80 21.52 27.45
N LYS A 29 32.72 20.75 27.29
CA LYS A 29 32.76 19.28 27.39
C LYS A 29 33.09 18.59 26.08
N ARG A 30 33.29 19.33 24.97
CA ARG A 30 33.55 18.76 23.63
C ARG A 30 32.60 17.60 23.32
N LEU A 31 31.30 17.88 23.41
CA LEU A 31 30.28 16.84 23.33
C LEU A 31 30.22 16.20 21.93
N VAL A 32 30.03 14.89 21.91
CA VAL A 32 29.90 14.03 20.73
C VAL A 32 28.81 12.99 20.95
N TRP A 33 28.34 12.40 19.87
CA TRP A 33 27.45 11.25 19.87
C TRP A 33 28.27 9.97 19.75
N VAL A 34 27.91 8.96 20.53
CA VAL A 34 28.50 7.62 20.46
C VAL A 34 27.44 6.54 20.43
N PRO A 35 27.72 5.35 19.85
CA PRO A 35 26.72 4.28 19.72
C PRO A 35 26.22 3.80 21.08
N ASN A 36 24.93 3.47 21.14
CA ASN A 36 24.28 2.91 22.32
C ASN A 36 23.24 1.85 21.90
N GLU A 37 23.27 0.68 22.52
CA GLU A 37 22.40 -0.44 22.13
C GLU A 37 20.90 -0.17 22.37
N GLU A 38 20.56 0.63 23.39
CA GLU A 38 19.16 0.91 23.75
C GLU A 38 18.65 2.20 23.07
N LEU A 39 19.49 3.23 23.04
CA LEU A 39 19.14 4.58 22.57
C LEU A 39 19.51 4.83 21.10
N GLY A 40 20.20 3.89 20.45
CA GLY A 40 20.87 4.08 19.15
C GLY A 40 22.16 4.91 19.32
N PHE A 41 22.04 6.12 19.86
CA PHE A 41 23.15 7.00 20.18
C PHE A 41 22.94 7.69 21.54
N THR A 42 24.04 8.02 22.23
CA THR A 42 24.03 8.79 23.48
C THR A 42 25.11 9.87 23.46
N SER A 43 24.94 10.90 24.31
CA SER A 43 25.90 11.99 24.42
C SER A 43 27.10 11.58 25.27
N ALA A 44 28.30 11.93 24.81
CA ALA A 44 29.54 11.71 25.53
C ALA A 44 30.50 12.90 25.37
N SER A 45 31.36 13.12 26.36
CA SER A 45 32.44 14.13 26.32
C SER A 45 33.76 13.47 25.95
N ILE A 46 34.52 14.06 25.03
CA ILE A 46 35.87 13.58 24.69
C ILE A 46 36.82 13.81 25.88
N ILE A 47 37.55 12.77 26.30
CA ILE A 47 38.60 12.85 27.33
C ILE A 47 39.98 12.88 26.68
N ASP A 48 40.23 11.96 25.75
CA ASP A 48 41.52 11.78 25.07
C ASP A 48 41.27 11.41 23.61
N GLU A 49 42.06 11.96 22.70
CA GLU A 49 41.88 11.80 21.25
C GLU A 49 43.23 11.44 20.62
N LYS A 50 43.30 10.21 20.09
CA LYS A 50 44.48 9.67 19.39
C LYS A 50 44.09 9.30 17.96
N PRO A 51 45.04 9.22 17.02
CA PRO A 51 44.74 8.92 15.62
C PRO A 51 43.99 7.60 15.40
N ASP A 52 44.21 6.60 16.26
CA ASP A 52 43.66 5.25 16.19
C ASP A 52 42.44 5.03 17.10
N LYS A 53 42.18 5.95 18.05
CA LYS A 53 41.14 5.76 19.08
C LYS A 53 40.77 7.04 19.79
N VAL A 54 39.50 7.14 20.15
CA VAL A 54 38.96 8.24 20.97
C VAL A 54 38.44 7.67 22.28
N THR A 55 38.88 8.23 23.40
CA THR A 55 38.34 7.89 24.73
C THR A 55 37.33 8.95 25.13
N VAL A 56 36.11 8.51 25.37
CA VAL A 56 34.97 9.36 25.73
C VAL A 56 34.42 8.98 27.10
N ARG A 57 33.71 9.92 27.74
CA ARG A 57 32.91 9.68 28.93
C ARG A 57 31.45 9.95 28.62
N VAL A 58 30.61 8.92 28.74
CA VAL A 58 29.16 9.07 28.54
C VAL A 58 28.60 10.03 29.58
N VAL A 59 27.82 11.01 29.14
CA VAL A 59 27.31 12.10 30.02
C VAL A 59 26.39 11.55 31.10
N ASP A 60 25.46 10.67 30.73
CA ASP A 60 24.40 10.20 31.64
C ASP A 60 24.89 9.16 32.66
N THR A 61 25.85 8.31 32.29
CA THR A 61 26.32 7.19 33.12
C THR A 61 27.69 7.43 33.75
N GLY A 62 28.45 8.41 33.26
CA GLY A 62 29.86 8.62 33.64
C GLY A 62 30.82 7.52 33.18
N LYS A 63 30.33 6.49 32.47
CA LYS A 63 31.14 5.37 31.97
C LYS A 63 32.14 5.86 30.94
N GLN A 64 33.40 5.43 31.07
CA GLN A 64 34.43 5.68 30.07
C GLN A 64 34.45 4.56 29.03
N MET A 65 34.60 4.94 27.77
CA MET A 65 34.64 4.02 26.63
C MET A 65 35.73 4.49 25.67
N THR A 66 36.46 3.55 25.08
CA THR A 66 37.41 3.82 24.01
C THR A 66 36.84 3.22 22.72
N LEU A 67 36.69 4.06 21.70
CA LEU A 67 36.03 3.77 20.44
C LEU A 67 36.96 4.09 19.28
N ASN A 68 36.65 3.54 18.10
CA ASN A 68 37.27 3.96 16.86
C ASN A 68 36.84 5.41 16.55
N PRO A 69 37.69 6.30 15.99
CA PRO A 69 37.27 7.66 15.67
C PRO A 69 36.06 7.73 14.74
N ASP A 70 35.89 6.74 13.85
CA ASP A 70 34.75 6.65 12.91
C ASP A 70 33.40 6.38 13.61
N ASP A 71 33.42 5.81 14.81
CA ASP A 71 32.21 5.55 15.60
C ASP A 71 31.72 6.80 16.36
N VAL A 72 32.55 7.86 16.41
CA VAL A 72 32.27 9.09 17.14
C VAL A 72 31.70 10.15 16.19
N GLN A 73 30.43 10.52 16.38
CA GLN A 73 29.77 11.51 15.54
C GLN A 73 29.72 12.88 16.21
N ARG A 74 29.89 13.96 15.42
CA ARG A 74 29.87 15.34 15.94
C ARG A 74 28.49 15.71 16.46
N MET A 75 28.43 16.38 17.62
CA MET A 75 27.16 16.87 18.19
C MET A 75 26.91 18.31 17.76
N ASN A 76 25.71 18.58 17.22
CA ASN A 76 25.28 19.94 16.92
C ASN A 76 25.14 20.78 18.21
N PRO A 77 25.38 22.10 18.16
CA PRO A 77 25.11 22.99 19.29
C PRO A 77 23.63 22.98 19.71
N PRO A 78 23.29 23.21 21.00
CA PRO A 78 21.92 23.20 21.51
C PRO A 78 20.95 24.18 20.82
N LYS A 79 21.46 25.20 20.13
CA LYS A 79 20.64 26.12 19.32
C LYS A 79 19.88 25.42 18.18
N PHE A 80 20.32 24.22 17.79
CA PHE A 80 19.70 23.40 16.76
C PHE A 80 18.69 22.39 17.31
N ASP A 81 18.43 22.39 18.62
CA ASP A 81 17.43 21.51 19.22
C ASP A 81 16.04 21.82 18.64
N LYS A 82 15.36 20.76 18.19
CA LYS A 82 14.01 20.82 17.60
C LYS A 82 13.92 21.69 16.35
N VAL A 83 14.96 21.71 15.54
CA VAL A 83 14.98 22.45 14.28
C VAL A 83 13.84 22.01 13.35
N GLU A 84 13.24 22.97 12.63
CA GLU A 84 12.10 22.73 11.74
C GLU A 84 12.53 22.03 10.45
N ASP A 85 13.72 22.35 9.93
CA ASP A 85 14.32 21.75 8.75
C ASP A 85 15.71 21.17 9.10
N MET A 86 15.90 19.88 8.82
CA MET A 86 17.16 19.20 9.08
C MET A 86 18.32 19.69 8.22
N ALA A 87 18.04 20.35 7.09
CA ALA A 87 19.07 20.99 6.28
C ALA A 87 19.78 22.15 7.00
N GLU A 88 19.19 22.69 8.08
CA GLU A 88 19.82 23.73 8.90
C GLU A 88 20.92 23.17 9.83
N LEU A 89 21.01 21.85 10.01
CA LEU A 89 21.99 21.23 10.91
C LEU A 89 23.42 21.39 10.37
N THR A 90 24.33 21.88 11.21
CA THR A 90 25.76 22.02 10.83
C THR A 90 26.48 20.69 10.71
N CYS A 91 26.11 19.71 11.53
CA CYS A 91 26.66 18.37 11.54
C CYS A 91 25.54 17.40 11.15
N LEU A 92 25.47 17.04 9.87
CA LEU A 92 24.49 16.07 9.38
C LEU A 92 25.04 14.66 9.63
N ASN A 93 24.44 13.97 10.60
CA ASN A 93 24.76 12.57 10.92
C ASN A 93 23.54 11.87 11.51
N GLU A 94 23.60 10.53 11.54
CA GLU A 94 22.47 9.69 11.96
C GLU A 94 22.01 10.04 13.37
N ALA A 95 22.97 10.27 14.29
CA ALA A 95 22.66 10.62 15.66
C ALA A 95 21.91 11.95 15.78
N SER A 96 22.31 12.98 15.02
CA SER A 96 21.68 14.30 15.06
C SER A 96 20.27 14.29 14.45
N VAL A 97 20.07 13.57 13.35
CA VAL A 97 18.76 13.37 12.74
C VAL A 97 17.81 12.65 13.69
N LEU A 98 18.26 11.53 14.27
CA LEU A 98 17.51 10.77 15.26
C LEU A 98 17.18 11.63 16.49
N HIS A 99 18.17 12.38 17.00
CA HIS A 99 17.99 13.25 18.16
C HIS A 99 16.92 14.31 17.90
N ASN A 100 16.98 15.00 16.75
CA ASN A 100 16.01 16.02 16.41
C ASN A 100 14.59 15.44 16.31
N LEU A 101 14.41 14.32 15.59
CA LEU A 101 13.11 13.63 15.50
C LEU A 101 12.58 13.23 16.87
N THR A 102 13.45 12.71 17.73
CA THR A 102 13.10 12.26 19.07
C THR A 102 12.60 13.43 19.93
N GLN A 103 13.35 14.53 19.96
CA GLN A 103 12.98 15.74 20.70
C GLN A 103 11.69 16.39 20.21
N ARG A 104 11.49 16.44 18.88
CA ARG A 104 10.28 16.96 18.25
C ARG A 104 9.08 16.07 18.55
N TYR A 105 9.21 14.75 18.42
CA TYR A 105 8.15 13.78 18.71
C TYR A 105 7.65 13.87 20.15
N TYR A 106 8.55 13.87 21.14
CA TYR A 106 8.17 14.03 22.55
C TYR A 106 7.58 15.41 22.87
N SER A 107 7.77 16.40 21.98
CA SER A 107 7.14 17.72 22.05
C SER A 107 5.83 17.80 21.25
N ASN A 108 5.29 16.67 20.76
CA ASN A 108 4.11 16.58 19.88
C ASN A 108 4.27 17.27 18.52
N GLN A 109 5.51 17.44 18.05
CA GLN A 109 5.85 18.00 16.75
C GLN A 109 6.20 16.85 15.80
N ILE A 110 5.19 16.29 15.12
CA ILE A 110 5.39 15.06 14.33
C ILE A 110 5.91 15.29 12.91
N TYR A 111 5.76 16.51 12.39
CA TYR A 111 6.23 16.91 11.07
C TYR A 111 7.57 17.63 11.20
N THR A 112 8.53 17.25 10.35
CA THR A 112 9.85 17.87 10.25
C THR A 112 10.25 17.94 8.78
N TYR A 113 10.76 19.09 8.32
CA TYR A 113 11.31 19.19 6.98
C TYR A 113 12.71 18.59 6.92
N SER A 114 13.05 18.08 5.75
CA SER A 114 14.35 17.56 5.39
C SER A 114 14.62 18.06 3.97
N SER A 115 14.81 19.38 3.85
CA SER A 115 14.91 20.11 2.58
C SER A 115 13.68 19.94 1.67
N LEU A 116 13.78 19.08 0.65
CA LEU A 116 12.78 18.93 -0.40
C LEU A 116 11.58 18.06 0.00
N PHE A 117 11.74 17.22 1.03
CA PHE A 117 10.70 16.32 1.52
C PHE A 117 10.40 16.52 3.01
N CYS A 118 9.36 15.85 3.50
CA CYS A 118 8.94 15.95 4.90
C CYS A 118 8.89 14.58 5.56
N LEU A 119 9.46 14.50 6.76
CA LEU A 119 9.38 13.35 7.65
C LEU A 119 8.18 13.49 8.58
N VAL A 120 7.44 12.39 8.75
CA VAL A 120 6.25 12.34 9.61
C VAL A 120 6.32 11.14 10.54
N VAL A 121 6.45 11.36 11.85
CA VAL A 121 6.47 10.26 12.84
C VAL A 121 5.05 10.00 13.35
N ASN A 122 4.53 8.78 13.21
CA ASN A 122 3.17 8.45 13.63
C ASN A 122 2.98 8.71 15.15
N PRO A 123 2.05 9.60 15.58
CA PRO A 123 1.86 9.89 17.00
C PRO A 123 1.14 8.77 17.79
N TYR A 124 0.42 7.86 17.12
CA TYR A 124 -0.56 6.94 17.73
C TYR A 124 -1.59 7.61 18.66
N LYS A 125 -1.78 8.94 18.54
CA LYS A 125 -2.77 9.72 19.27
C LYS A 125 -3.30 10.85 18.40
N ARG A 126 -4.50 11.32 18.72
CA ARG A 126 -5.11 12.47 18.07
C ARG A 126 -4.41 13.75 18.55
N LEU A 127 -3.89 14.53 17.60
CA LEU A 127 -3.33 15.85 17.85
C LEU A 127 -4.32 16.90 17.32
N PRO A 128 -4.46 18.06 17.99
CA PRO A 128 -5.39 19.12 17.58
C PRO A 128 -4.92 19.91 16.35
N ILE A 129 -4.03 19.36 15.52
CA ILE A 129 -3.38 20.06 14.39
C ILE A 129 -4.15 19.97 13.06
N TYR A 130 -5.35 19.38 13.08
CA TYR A 130 -6.21 19.23 11.90
C TYR A 130 -7.57 19.90 12.16
N SER A 131 -7.60 21.23 12.08
CA SER A 131 -8.82 22.05 12.23
C SER A 131 -8.97 23.00 11.06
N GLU A 132 -10.17 23.56 10.87
CA GLU A 132 -10.42 24.59 9.86
C GLU A 132 -9.54 25.83 10.03
N LYS A 133 -9.22 26.19 11.28
CA LYS A 133 -8.31 27.33 11.53
C LYS A 133 -6.89 27.01 11.10
N VAL A 134 -6.43 25.77 11.33
CA VAL A 134 -5.14 25.33 10.81
C VAL A 134 -5.15 25.29 9.27
N LEU A 135 -6.24 24.86 8.61
CA LEU A 135 -6.36 24.97 7.15
C LEU A 135 -6.15 26.43 6.67
N ALA A 136 -6.83 27.38 7.32
CA ALA A 136 -6.71 28.80 7.01
C ALA A 136 -5.30 29.36 7.30
N LEU A 137 -4.63 28.88 8.35
CA LEU A 137 -3.26 29.28 8.71
C LEU A 137 -2.25 28.98 7.59
N TYR A 138 -2.40 27.85 6.90
CA TYR A 138 -1.45 27.42 5.85
C TYR A 138 -1.76 27.98 4.45
N ARG A 139 -2.96 28.52 4.24
CA ARG A 139 -3.42 29.01 2.92
C ARG A 139 -2.49 30.08 2.35
N GLY A 140 -1.84 29.76 1.23
CA GLY A 140 -0.96 30.69 0.51
C GLY A 140 0.26 31.13 1.31
N LYS A 141 0.67 30.35 2.32
CA LYS A 141 1.87 30.61 3.13
C LYS A 141 3.06 29.86 2.58
N LYS A 142 4.21 30.53 2.49
CA LYS A 142 5.47 29.89 2.12
C LYS A 142 5.95 28.99 3.25
N ARG A 143 6.72 27.95 2.91
CA ARG A 143 7.24 26.94 3.85
C ARG A 143 7.95 27.54 5.07
N TYR A 144 8.68 28.65 4.91
CA TYR A 144 9.39 29.31 6.02
C TYR A 144 8.48 30.19 6.89
N GLU A 145 7.26 30.53 6.47
CA GLU A 145 6.34 31.40 7.23
C GLU A 145 5.51 30.63 8.25
N VAL A 146 5.42 29.30 8.10
CA VAL A 146 4.62 28.40 8.93
C VAL A 146 5.44 27.19 9.37
N PRO A 147 5.15 26.58 10.52
CA PRO A 147 5.90 25.41 10.98
C PRO A 147 5.65 24.19 10.05
N PRO A 148 6.51 23.16 10.09
CA PRO A 148 6.35 21.99 9.22
C PRO A 148 5.00 21.31 9.38
N HIS A 149 4.32 21.07 8.26
CA HIS A 149 3.03 20.38 8.22
C HIS A 149 2.71 19.87 6.81
N VAL A 150 1.90 18.81 6.71
CA VAL A 150 1.46 18.24 5.43
C VAL A 150 0.67 19.24 4.57
N TYR A 151 -0.06 20.17 5.20
CA TYR A 151 -0.79 21.24 4.50
C TYR A 151 0.13 22.18 3.74
N ALA A 152 1.32 22.49 4.26
CA ALA A 152 2.30 23.30 3.52
C ALA A 152 2.81 22.59 2.26
N ILE A 153 2.93 21.26 2.29
CA ILE A 153 3.34 20.46 1.13
C ILE A 153 2.24 20.48 0.07
N ALA A 154 0.98 20.30 0.50
CA ALA A 154 -0.17 20.39 -0.37
C ALA A 154 -0.34 21.80 -0.98
N ASP A 155 -0.15 22.86 -0.20
CA ASP A 155 -0.21 24.25 -0.66
C ASP A 155 0.91 24.55 -1.66
N SER A 156 2.13 24.10 -1.37
CA SER A 156 3.29 24.24 -2.26
C SER A 156 3.04 23.55 -3.60
N ALA A 157 2.59 22.29 -3.59
CA ALA A 157 2.28 21.56 -4.81
C ALA A 157 1.16 22.26 -5.62
N TYR A 158 0.10 22.71 -4.94
CA TYR A 158 -0.99 23.42 -5.61
C TYR A 158 -0.52 24.71 -6.29
N HIS A 159 0.28 25.54 -5.62
CA HIS A 159 0.78 26.77 -6.23
C HIS A 159 1.80 26.51 -7.34
N SER A 160 2.71 25.54 -7.18
CA SER A 160 3.63 25.12 -8.25
C SER A 160 2.87 24.64 -9.49
N MET A 161 1.83 23.82 -9.32
CA MET A 161 0.98 23.37 -10.43
C MET A 161 0.40 24.56 -11.23
N LEU A 162 -0.10 25.59 -10.55
CA LEU A 162 -0.70 26.75 -11.20
C LEU A 162 0.32 27.68 -11.85
N TYR A 163 1.50 27.80 -11.24
CA TYR A 163 2.56 28.68 -11.71
C TYR A 163 3.35 28.06 -12.88
N ASP A 164 3.86 26.84 -12.67
CA ASP A 164 4.69 26.12 -13.64
C ASP A 164 3.86 25.47 -14.76
N ARG A 165 2.55 25.29 -14.53
CA ARG A 165 1.62 24.55 -15.41
C ARG A 165 2.02 23.09 -15.62
N GLU A 166 2.70 22.52 -14.64
CA GLU A 166 3.09 21.12 -14.60
C GLU A 166 2.26 20.33 -13.59
N ASN A 167 1.89 19.10 -13.96
CA ASN A 167 1.16 18.21 -13.06
C ASN A 167 2.03 17.83 -11.87
N GLN A 168 1.41 17.69 -10.71
CA GLN A 168 2.12 17.39 -9.47
C GLN A 168 1.73 16.01 -8.95
N SER A 169 2.61 15.40 -8.16
CA SER A 169 2.27 14.25 -7.34
C SER A 169 2.76 14.41 -5.90
N ILE A 170 1.99 13.88 -4.95
CA ILE A 170 2.33 13.79 -3.54
C ILE A 170 2.38 12.30 -3.17
N LEU A 171 3.57 11.81 -2.87
CA LEU A 171 3.83 10.40 -2.58
C LEU A 171 3.99 10.21 -1.07
N CYS A 172 3.03 9.53 -0.45
CA CYS A 172 3.13 9.12 0.95
C CYS A 172 3.83 7.76 1.03
N THR A 173 5.08 7.72 1.48
CA THR A 173 5.89 6.50 1.60
C THR A 173 6.13 6.13 3.06
N GLY A 174 6.64 4.92 3.30
CA GLY A 174 6.95 4.42 4.64
C GLY A 174 6.38 3.04 4.91
N GLU A 175 6.81 2.43 6.02
CA GLU A 175 6.39 1.09 6.41
C GLU A 175 4.88 0.98 6.66
N SER A 176 4.33 -0.24 6.59
CA SER A 176 2.95 -0.54 6.98
C SER A 176 2.65 -0.04 8.40
N GLY A 177 1.60 0.76 8.56
CA GLY A 177 1.24 1.38 9.86
C GLY A 177 1.92 2.73 10.17
N ALA A 178 2.80 3.24 9.31
CA ALA A 178 3.49 4.52 9.53
C ALA A 178 2.60 5.77 9.40
N GLY A 179 1.36 5.65 8.92
CA GLY A 179 0.41 6.78 8.80
C GLY A 179 0.26 7.36 7.39
N LYS A 180 0.64 6.63 6.34
CA LYS A 180 0.48 7.03 4.93
C LYS A 180 -0.95 7.47 4.59
N THR A 181 -1.91 6.58 4.84
CA THR A 181 -3.33 6.80 4.56
C THR A 181 -3.92 8.01 5.28
N GLU A 182 -3.51 8.28 6.53
CA GLU A 182 -3.97 9.45 7.25
C GLU A 182 -3.42 10.74 6.64
N ASN A 183 -2.14 10.79 6.28
CA ASN A 183 -1.56 11.94 5.58
C ASN A 183 -2.24 12.18 4.24
N THR A 184 -2.54 11.13 3.46
CA THR A 184 -3.32 11.23 2.22
C THR A 184 -4.68 11.89 2.44
N LYS A 185 -5.42 11.50 3.49
CA LYS A 185 -6.70 12.14 3.85
C LYS A 185 -6.52 13.63 4.15
N ARG A 186 -5.44 14.02 4.84
CA ARG A 186 -5.15 15.43 5.16
C ARG A 186 -4.77 16.24 3.91
N VAL A 187 -4.00 15.66 3.00
CA VAL A 187 -3.69 16.31 1.71
C VAL A 187 -4.98 16.59 0.93
N ILE A 188 -5.86 15.58 0.80
CA ILE A 188 -7.15 15.74 0.11
C ILE A 188 -7.99 16.83 0.79
N GLN A 189 -8.12 16.77 2.11
CA GLN A 189 -8.87 17.77 2.89
C GLN A 189 -8.38 19.20 2.59
N TYR A 190 -7.06 19.40 2.52
CA TYR A 190 -6.47 20.70 2.23
C TYR A 190 -6.72 21.15 0.79
N LEU A 191 -6.48 20.27 -0.19
CA LEU A 191 -6.69 20.59 -1.61
C LEU A 191 -8.15 20.92 -1.93
N VAL A 192 -9.09 20.23 -1.28
CA VAL A 192 -10.51 20.53 -1.40
C VAL A 192 -10.84 21.89 -0.78
N PHE A 193 -10.31 22.19 0.40
CA PHE A 193 -10.50 23.48 1.07
C PHE A 193 -10.05 24.67 0.19
N ILE A 194 -8.90 24.56 -0.48
CA ILE A 194 -8.38 25.65 -1.33
C ILE A 194 -8.94 25.65 -2.76
N GLY A 195 -9.29 24.48 -3.30
CA GLY A 195 -9.63 24.28 -4.70
C GLY A 195 -11.12 24.35 -5.01
N CYS A 196 -12.02 24.52 -4.02
CA CYS A 196 -13.44 24.68 -4.30
C CYS A 196 -13.83 26.13 -4.64
N LYS A 197 -14.66 26.29 -5.68
CA LYS A 197 -15.32 27.56 -6.05
C LYS A 197 -16.20 28.01 -4.89
N GLY A 198 -15.68 28.84 -3.98
CA GLY A 198 -16.47 29.27 -2.81
C GLY A 198 -15.66 29.80 -1.63
N ALA A 199 -14.38 29.42 -1.49
CA ALA A 199 -13.51 29.88 -0.39
C ALA A 199 -13.21 31.40 -0.40
N VAL A 200 -13.82 32.18 -1.29
CA VAL A 200 -13.56 33.62 -1.51
C VAL A 200 -14.83 34.48 -1.36
N GLN A 201 -16.06 33.92 -1.41
CA GLN A 201 -17.28 34.74 -1.33
C GLN A 201 -18.39 34.02 -0.57
N GLY A 202 -18.81 34.59 0.58
CA GLY A 202 -19.78 34.03 1.53
C GLY A 202 -21.23 33.94 1.04
N ALA A 203 -21.47 33.31 -0.11
CA ALA A 203 -22.80 33.01 -0.63
C ALA A 203 -23.26 31.61 -0.19
N ALA A 204 -24.37 31.54 0.54
CA ALA A 204 -24.92 30.31 1.14
C ALA A 204 -25.23 29.19 0.14
N SER A 205 -25.57 29.50 -1.12
CA SER A 205 -25.89 28.50 -2.16
C SER A 205 -24.66 27.78 -2.74
N VAL A 206 -23.45 28.30 -2.49
CA VAL A 206 -22.18 27.78 -3.03
C VAL A 206 -21.47 26.89 -2.00
N GLN A 207 -21.70 27.14 -0.70
CA GLN A 207 -21.26 26.28 0.40
C GLN A 207 -21.81 24.86 0.28
N ASP A 208 -23.05 24.68 -0.18
CA ASP A 208 -23.68 23.36 -0.34
C ASP A 208 -22.97 22.49 -1.40
N VAL A 209 -22.46 23.10 -2.47
CA VAL A 209 -21.75 22.39 -3.55
C VAL A 209 -20.32 22.01 -3.13
N GLN A 210 -19.62 22.92 -2.45
CA GLN A 210 -18.32 22.66 -1.82
C GLN A 210 -18.44 21.52 -0.80
N ASN A 211 -19.42 21.63 0.10
CA ASN A 211 -19.71 20.59 1.08
C ASN A 211 -20.04 19.25 0.41
N LYS A 212 -20.78 19.22 -0.71
CA LYS A 212 -21.12 17.96 -1.40
C LYS A 212 -19.90 17.26 -2.02
N LEU A 213 -19.03 17.97 -2.75
CA LEU A 213 -17.85 17.34 -3.36
C LEU A 213 -16.82 16.93 -2.30
N GLU A 214 -16.58 17.78 -1.30
CA GLU A 214 -15.74 17.47 -0.15
C GLU A 214 -16.26 16.24 0.60
N GLN A 215 -17.55 16.22 0.91
CA GLN A 215 -18.19 15.07 1.54
C GLN A 215 -18.04 13.83 0.67
N GLN A 216 -18.27 13.88 -0.64
CA GLN A 216 -18.12 12.72 -1.52
C GLN A 216 -16.67 12.20 -1.55
N LEU A 217 -15.67 13.08 -1.64
CA LEU A 217 -14.26 12.68 -1.62
C LEU A 217 -13.84 12.06 -0.29
N LEU A 218 -14.26 12.66 0.82
CA LEU A 218 -13.95 12.13 2.15
C LEU A 218 -14.72 10.83 2.42
N LYS A 219 -15.96 10.69 1.93
CA LYS A 219 -16.83 9.52 2.09
C LYS A 219 -16.50 8.37 1.14
N ALA A 220 -15.72 8.60 0.08
CA ALA A 220 -15.18 7.51 -0.72
C ALA A 220 -14.23 6.60 0.09
N ASN A 221 -13.47 7.16 1.04
CA ASN A 221 -12.49 6.40 1.82
C ASN A 221 -13.12 5.30 2.69
N PRO A 222 -14.15 5.54 3.53
CA PRO A 222 -14.83 4.47 4.28
C PRO A 222 -15.26 3.28 3.42
N ILE A 223 -15.75 3.53 2.21
CA ILE A 223 -16.14 2.47 1.28
C ILE A 223 -14.90 1.67 0.82
N LEU A 224 -13.85 2.36 0.40
CA LEU A 224 -12.60 1.71 0.00
C LEU A 224 -11.93 0.96 1.15
N GLU A 225 -12.00 1.48 2.38
CA GLU A 225 -11.45 0.83 3.57
C GLU A 225 -12.24 -0.42 3.95
N ALA A 226 -13.58 -0.39 3.88
CA ALA A 226 -14.41 -1.57 4.15
C ALA A 226 -14.06 -2.75 3.22
N PHE A 227 -13.85 -2.48 1.93
CA PHE A 227 -13.63 -3.52 0.91
C PHE A 227 -12.16 -3.76 0.56
N GLY A 228 -11.25 -2.89 1.00
CA GLY A 228 -9.84 -2.93 0.61
C GLY A 228 -8.88 -3.00 1.78
N ASN A 229 -9.35 -2.79 3.02
CA ASN A 229 -8.50 -2.87 4.20
C ASN A 229 -8.81 -4.10 5.05
N ALA A 230 -7.78 -4.52 5.78
CA ALA A 230 -7.86 -5.62 6.73
C ALA A 230 -6.89 -5.45 7.89
N LYS A 231 -7.15 -6.18 8.98
CA LYS A 231 -6.23 -6.29 10.11
C LYS A 231 -5.06 -7.21 9.75
N THR A 232 -3.84 -6.70 9.90
CA THR A 232 -2.59 -7.47 9.88
C THR A 232 -1.95 -7.50 11.27
N ILE A 233 -0.82 -8.19 11.38
CA ILE A 233 0.01 -8.15 12.60
C ILE A 233 0.49 -6.72 12.88
N LYS A 234 0.90 -5.99 11.83
CA LYS A 234 1.51 -4.64 11.95
C LYS A 234 0.47 -3.52 12.09
N ASN A 235 -0.66 -3.61 11.40
CA ASN A 235 -1.65 -2.54 11.34
C ASN A 235 -3.08 -3.11 11.40
N ASP A 236 -3.93 -2.52 12.24
CA ASP A 236 -5.30 -3.01 12.43
C ASP A 236 -6.26 -2.63 11.29
N ASN A 237 -5.94 -1.58 10.52
CA ASN A 237 -6.67 -1.13 9.34
C ASN A 237 -5.68 -0.91 8.19
N SER A 238 -5.09 -2.00 7.68
CA SER A 238 -4.05 -1.97 6.66
C SER A 238 -4.64 -1.97 5.26
N SER A 239 -4.27 -0.99 4.43
CA SER A 239 -4.60 -0.96 3.00
C SER A 239 -3.98 -2.18 2.29
N ARG A 240 -4.82 -3.06 1.73
CA ARG A 240 -4.41 -4.24 0.97
C ARG A 240 -4.55 -4.05 -0.55
N PHE A 241 -4.51 -2.79 -0.96
CA PHE A 241 -4.48 -2.33 -2.34
C PHE A 241 -3.75 -0.99 -2.41
N GLY A 242 -3.17 -0.67 -3.57
CA GLY A 242 -2.65 0.66 -3.87
C GLY A 242 -3.75 1.56 -4.42
N LYS A 243 -3.76 2.83 -4.03
CA LYS A 243 -4.68 3.84 -4.56
C LYS A 243 -3.92 5.08 -4.99
N PHE A 244 -4.21 5.51 -6.21
CA PHE A 244 -3.77 6.79 -6.77
C PHE A 244 -4.99 7.66 -6.99
N ILE A 245 -5.06 8.76 -6.25
CA ILE A 245 -6.18 9.70 -6.28
C ILE A 245 -5.71 10.91 -7.08
N GLN A 246 -6.37 11.17 -8.20
CA GLN A 246 -6.06 12.27 -9.09
C GLN A 246 -7.14 13.34 -8.98
N ILE A 247 -6.77 14.50 -8.41
CA ILE A 247 -7.65 15.67 -8.34
C ILE A 247 -7.32 16.57 -9.52
N ASN A 248 -8.31 16.78 -10.40
CA ASN A 248 -8.15 17.58 -11.62
C ASN A 248 -8.63 19.00 -11.38
N PHE A 249 -7.86 19.97 -11.89
CA PHE A 249 -8.13 21.40 -11.73
C PHE A 249 -8.38 22.06 -13.09
N ASP A 250 -9.31 23.01 -13.12
CA ASP A 250 -9.52 23.88 -14.28
C ASP A 250 -8.42 24.96 -14.37
N SER A 251 -8.42 25.72 -15.47
CA SER A 251 -7.41 26.78 -15.70
C SER A 251 -7.47 27.93 -14.69
N THR A 252 -8.52 28.00 -13.88
CA THR A 252 -8.66 28.99 -12.80
C THR A 252 -8.21 28.45 -11.44
N GLY A 253 -7.76 27.19 -11.38
CA GLY A 253 -7.30 26.52 -10.18
C GLY A 253 -8.40 25.89 -9.34
N PHE A 254 -9.63 25.78 -9.85
CA PHE A 254 -10.70 25.11 -9.13
C PHE A 254 -10.81 23.63 -9.50
N ILE A 255 -11.20 22.81 -8.53
CA ILE A 255 -11.43 21.37 -8.74
C ILE A 255 -12.57 21.19 -9.73
N ASN A 256 -12.28 20.44 -10.79
CA ASN A 256 -13.21 20.10 -11.85
C ASN A 256 -13.73 18.66 -11.72
N SER A 257 -12.82 17.70 -11.51
CA SER A 257 -13.17 16.28 -11.33
C SER A 257 -12.15 15.57 -10.46
N THR A 258 -12.48 14.37 -10.01
CA THR A 258 -11.52 13.50 -9.30
C THR A 258 -11.68 12.07 -9.77
N SER A 259 -10.57 11.35 -9.87
CA SER A 259 -10.55 9.92 -10.16
C SER A 259 -9.68 9.15 -9.17
N VAL A 260 -10.07 7.92 -8.91
CA VAL A 260 -9.36 6.96 -8.07
C VAL A 260 -8.97 5.78 -8.94
N THR A 261 -7.67 5.59 -9.12
CA THR A 261 -7.13 4.39 -9.76
C THR A 261 -6.62 3.46 -8.68
N THR A 262 -7.15 2.23 -8.66
CA THR A 262 -6.70 1.20 -7.73
C THR A 262 -5.76 0.23 -8.42
N TYR A 263 -4.76 -0.22 -7.68
CA TYR A 263 -3.75 -1.17 -8.10
C TYR A 263 -3.70 -2.30 -7.08
N ILE A 264 -3.40 -3.53 -7.51
CA ILE A 264 -2.77 -4.52 -6.62
C ILE A 264 -3.65 -4.94 -5.41
N LEU A 265 -4.87 -5.42 -5.66
CA LEU A 265 -5.71 -5.98 -4.58
C LEU A 265 -5.18 -7.35 -4.13
N GLU A 266 -4.93 -7.53 -2.83
CA GLU A 266 -4.51 -8.82 -2.26
C GLU A 266 -5.68 -9.82 -2.19
N LYS A 267 -6.02 -10.46 -3.32
CA LYS A 267 -7.21 -11.33 -3.43
C LYS A 267 -7.16 -12.56 -2.52
N ASN A 268 -5.98 -13.09 -2.22
CA ASN A 268 -5.84 -14.33 -1.45
C ASN A 268 -6.37 -14.21 -0.01
N ARG A 269 -6.41 -12.99 0.52
CA ARG A 269 -7.00 -12.68 1.82
C ARG A 269 -8.50 -12.99 1.91
N VAL A 270 -9.19 -13.14 0.78
CA VAL A 270 -10.62 -13.52 0.75
C VAL A 270 -10.82 -14.93 1.29
N SER A 271 -9.92 -15.87 0.98
CA SER A 271 -10.05 -17.29 1.34
C SER A 271 -9.08 -17.75 2.43
N HIS A 272 -7.93 -17.10 2.56
CA HIS A 272 -6.88 -17.48 3.52
C HIS A 272 -6.34 -16.26 4.27
N GLN A 273 -6.28 -16.36 5.60
CA GLN A 273 -5.65 -15.33 6.43
C GLN A 273 -4.58 -15.97 7.31
N HIS A 274 -3.53 -15.20 7.62
CA HIS A 274 -2.50 -15.61 8.58
C HIS A 274 -3.01 -15.50 10.02
N GLU A 275 -2.31 -16.17 10.94
CA GLU A 275 -2.64 -16.14 12.36
C GLU A 275 -2.68 -14.68 12.87
N LYS A 276 -3.69 -14.35 13.67
CA LYS A 276 -3.94 -13.00 14.23
C LYS A 276 -4.29 -11.91 13.19
N GLU A 277 -4.52 -12.29 11.93
CA GLU A 277 -5.03 -11.40 10.89
C GLU A 277 -6.53 -11.59 10.64
N ARG A 278 -7.16 -10.60 9.97
CA ARG A 278 -8.54 -10.68 9.48
C ARG A 278 -8.57 -10.78 7.96
N SER A 279 -9.73 -11.20 7.45
CA SER A 279 -10.13 -10.92 6.07
C SER A 279 -10.53 -9.43 5.94
N TYR A 280 -11.03 -9.03 4.77
CA TYR A 280 -11.49 -7.65 4.55
C TYR A 280 -12.60 -7.25 5.53
N HIS A 281 -12.56 -5.99 5.98
CA HIS A 281 -13.43 -5.51 7.06
C HIS A 281 -14.92 -5.70 6.77
N ILE A 282 -15.34 -5.58 5.50
CA ILE A 282 -16.73 -5.73 5.07
C ILE A 282 -17.39 -7.02 5.57
N PHE A 283 -16.67 -8.14 5.65
CA PHE A 283 -17.25 -9.39 6.13
C PHE A 283 -17.63 -9.34 7.62
N TYR A 284 -16.81 -8.68 8.44
CA TYR A 284 -17.05 -8.50 9.87
C TYR A 284 -18.10 -7.42 10.11
N GLN A 285 -18.04 -6.32 9.34
CA GLN A 285 -19.01 -5.23 9.36
C GLN A 285 -20.42 -5.73 9.00
N LEU A 286 -20.56 -6.53 7.95
CA LEU A 286 -21.84 -7.12 7.55
C LEU A 286 -22.38 -8.06 8.65
N SER A 287 -21.51 -8.87 9.26
CA SER A 287 -21.91 -9.76 10.35
C SER A 287 -22.38 -9.02 11.61
N LYS A 288 -21.75 -7.89 11.96
CA LYS A 288 -22.00 -7.20 13.24
C LYS A 288 -22.96 -6.02 13.11
N GLY A 289 -22.99 -5.35 11.95
CA GLY A 289 -23.77 -4.15 11.71
C GLY A 289 -25.09 -4.35 10.97
N ALA A 290 -25.21 -5.36 10.09
CA ALA A 290 -26.45 -5.56 9.35
C ALA A 290 -27.61 -6.00 10.27
N SER A 291 -28.84 -5.63 9.90
CA SER A 291 -30.05 -6.04 10.61
C SER A 291 -30.28 -7.55 10.48
N LYS A 292 -31.12 -8.12 11.36
CA LYS A 292 -31.45 -9.55 11.31
C LYS A 292 -32.17 -9.92 10.02
N GLU A 293 -33.03 -9.03 9.54
CA GLU A 293 -33.81 -9.20 8.32
C GLU A 293 -32.88 -9.24 7.10
N VAL A 294 -31.92 -8.31 7.01
CA VAL A 294 -30.91 -8.29 5.94
C VAL A 294 -30.07 -9.57 5.95
N LYS A 295 -29.60 -10.00 7.13
CA LYS A 295 -28.81 -11.25 7.25
C LYS A 295 -29.61 -12.47 6.81
N GLN A 296 -30.90 -12.55 7.15
CA GLN A 296 -31.78 -13.63 6.71
C GLN A 296 -31.99 -13.60 5.19
N GLU A 297 -32.21 -12.42 4.60
CA GLU A 297 -32.38 -12.28 3.16
C GLU A 297 -31.15 -12.73 2.37
N ILE A 298 -29.96 -12.35 2.81
CA ILE A 298 -28.71 -12.71 2.13
C ILE A 298 -28.14 -14.05 2.60
N LEU A 299 -28.85 -14.79 3.46
CA LEU A 299 -28.42 -16.07 4.04
C LEU A 299 -27.07 -15.97 4.78
N TYR A 300 -26.80 -14.85 5.44
CA TYR A 300 -25.57 -14.61 6.20
C TYR A 300 -25.59 -15.40 7.52
N GLN A 301 -24.50 -16.10 7.79
CA GLN A 301 -24.31 -16.97 8.94
C GLN A 301 -23.33 -16.35 9.94
N ASP A 302 -23.15 -17.00 11.07
CA ASP A 302 -22.16 -16.60 12.06
C ASP A 302 -20.74 -16.73 11.50
N LEU A 303 -19.84 -15.81 11.85
CA LEU A 303 -18.48 -15.75 11.30
C LEU A 303 -17.71 -17.08 11.48
N GLY A 304 -17.95 -17.81 12.57
CA GLY A 304 -17.30 -19.08 12.84
C GLY A 304 -17.73 -20.24 11.93
N THR A 305 -18.80 -20.09 11.15
CA THR A 305 -19.26 -21.16 10.23
C THR A 305 -18.59 -21.09 8.85
N TYR A 306 -17.92 -19.98 8.53
CA TYR A 306 -17.33 -19.76 7.21
C TYR A 306 -15.89 -20.26 7.15
N ARG A 307 -15.62 -21.26 6.31
CA ARG A 307 -14.27 -21.84 6.12
C ARG A 307 -13.25 -20.83 5.61
N PHE A 308 -13.69 -19.84 4.83
CA PHE A 308 -12.84 -18.76 4.32
C PHE A 308 -12.45 -17.72 5.37
N LEU A 309 -13.04 -17.76 6.56
CA LEU A 309 -12.58 -17.01 7.73
C LEU A 309 -11.73 -17.97 8.59
N THR A 310 -10.46 -18.16 8.21
CA THR A 310 -9.58 -19.21 8.75
C THR A 310 -9.38 -19.14 10.26
N HIS A 311 -9.59 -17.96 10.84
CA HIS A 311 -9.49 -17.70 12.28
C HIS A 311 -10.80 -17.20 12.92
N GLY A 312 -11.93 -17.35 12.22
CA GLY A 312 -13.26 -16.98 12.73
C GLY A 312 -13.42 -15.49 13.04
N ASP A 313 -14.14 -15.15 14.12
CA ASP A 313 -14.36 -13.78 14.56
C ASP A 313 -13.16 -13.24 15.36
N VAL A 314 -12.06 -12.95 14.66
CA VAL A 314 -10.96 -12.18 15.24
C VAL A 314 -11.49 -10.79 15.56
N THR A 315 -11.36 -10.31 16.80
CA THR A 315 -11.78 -8.95 17.19
C THR A 315 -10.63 -7.94 17.08
N VAL A 316 -10.96 -6.66 16.81
CA VAL A 316 -9.98 -5.56 16.76
C VAL A 316 -10.41 -4.50 17.76
N PRO A 317 -9.66 -4.31 18.87
CA PRO A 317 -10.06 -3.38 19.93
C PRO A 317 -10.27 -1.92 19.48
N SER A 318 -9.56 -1.51 18.42
CA SER A 318 -9.63 -0.15 17.87
C SER A 318 -10.78 0.08 16.87
N ILE A 319 -11.52 -0.97 16.48
CA ILE A 319 -12.54 -0.91 15.43
C ILE A 319 -13.87 -1.42 15.98
N ASN A 320 -14.93 -0.61 15.85
CA ASN A 320 -16.29 -1.04 16.11
C ASN A 320 -16.97 -1.42 14.78
N ASP A 321 -16.91 -2.70 14.43
CA ASP A 321 -17.40 -3.22 13.15
C ASP A 321 -18.89 -2.86 12.87
N ALA A 322 -19.73 -2.72 13.91
CA ALA A 322 -21.14 -2.34 13.75
C ALA A 322 -21.31 -0.84 13.43
N GLN A 323 -20.53 0.02 14.09
CA GLN A 323 -20.51 1.46 13.78
C GLN A 323 -19.95 1.70 12.38
N GLU A 324 -18.84 1.04 12.04
CA GLU A 324 -18.22 1.16 10.71
C GLU A 324 -19.18 0.70 9.59
N PHE A 325 -20.03 -0.30 9.84
CA PHE A 325 -21.08 -0.69 8.88
C PHE A 325 -22.10 0.43 8.66
N ASN A 326 -22.54 1.12 9.72
CA ASN A 326 -23.46 2.26 9.57
C ASN A 326 -22.81 3.41 8.77
N ASP A 327 -21.54 3.69 9.06
CA ASP A 327 -20.76 4.69 8.34
C ASP A 327 -20.54 4.30 6.87
N LEU A 328 -20.37 3.01 6.58
CA LEU A 328 -20.32 2.46 5.23
C LEU A 328 -21.63 2.70 4.47
N ILE A 329 -22.78 2.34 5.05
CA ILE A 329 -24.09 2.52 4.41
C ILE A 329 -24.33 4.00 4.11
N SER A 330 -24.12 4.88 5.09
CA SER A 330 -24.22 6.33 4.91
C SER A 330 -23.29 6.84 3.79
N SER A 331 -22.08 6.30 3.70
CA SER A 331 -21.13 6.67 2.66
C SER A 331 -21.58 6.19 1.28
N MET A 332 -22.11 4.97 1.16
CA MET A 332 -22.66 4.45 -0.11
C MET A 332 -23.85 5.28 -0.60
N GLU A 333 -24.71 5.74 0.30
CA GLU A 333 -25.83 6.64 -0.02
C GLU A 333 -25.36 8.01 -0.52
N ILE A 334 -24.37 8.63 0.13
CA ILE A 334 -23.77 9.92 -0.30
C ILE A 334 -23.08 9.80 -1.66
N MET A 335 -22.52 8.63 -1.95
CA MET A 335 -21.91 8.29 -3.24
C MET A 335 -22.94 7.84 -4.29
N GLU A 336 -24.23 7.96 -3.99
CA GLU A 336 -25.35 7.69 -4.90
C GLU A 336 -25.29 6.26 -5.49
N ILE A 337 -24.81 5.29 -4.71
CA ILE A 337 -24.84 3.87 -5.08
C ILE A 337 -26.28 3.38 -4.91
N PRO A 338 -26.93 2.84 -5.97
CA PRO A 338 -28.31 2.38 -5.88
C PRO A 338 -28.49 1.30 -4.83
N LYS A 339 -29.57 1.38 -4.05
CA LYS A 339 -29.88 0.39 -3.00
C LYS A 339 -29.94 -1.03 -3.54
N GLU A 340 -30.53 -1.23 -4.73
CA GLU A 340 -30.58 -2.53 -5.39
C GLU A 340 -29.18 -3.12 -5.65
N ASP A 341 -28.23 -2.27 -6.05
CA ASP A 341 -26.84 -2.67 -6.25
C ASP A 341 -26.18 -3.05 -4.92
N ILE A 342 -26.48 -2.34 -3.83
CA ILE A 342 -25.98 -2.63 -2.48
C ILE A 342 -26.51 -3.98 -2.00
N ASP A 343 -27.81 -4.23 -2.16
CA ASP A 343 -28.44 -5.49 -1.76
C ASP A 343 -27.86 -6.68 -2.55
N SER A 344 -27.71 -6.55 -3.88
CA SER A 344 -27.07 -7.58 -4.71
C SER A 344 -25.57 -7.75 -4.42
N MET A 345 -24.87 -6.69 -4.02
CA MET A 345 -23.49 -6.76 -3.56
C MET A 345 -23.37 -7.58 -2.26
N PHE A 346 -24.24 -7.34 -1.27
CA PHE A 346 -24.25 -8.11 -0.03
C PHE A 346 -24.62 -9.59 -0.25
N LYS A 347 -25.55 -9.87 -1.16
CA LYS A 347 -25.84 -11.24 -1.63
C LYS A 347 -24.62 -11.90 -2.24
N THR A 348 -23.86 -11.16 -3.05
CA THR A 348 -22.61 -11.65 -3.67
C THR A 348 -21.54 -11.92 -2.62
N LEU A 349 -21.36 -11.06 -1.61
CA LEU A 349 -20.42 -11.28 -0.50
C LEU A 349 -20.79 -12.52 0.35
N SER A 350 -22.08 -12.70 0.62
CA SER A 350 -22.56 -13.90 1.31
C SER A 350 -22.31 -15.17 0.48
N ALA A 351 -22.56 -15.11 -0.83
CA ALA A 351 -22.27 -16.21 -1.75
C ALA A 351 -20.77 -16.55 -1.79
N ILE A 352 -19.87 -15.56 -1.77
CA ILE A 352 -18.41 -15.76 -1.66
C ILE A 352 -18.07 -16.56 -0.40
N MET A 353 -18.65 -16.22 0.74
CA MET A 353 -18.40 -16.93 1.99
C MET A 353 -18.98 -18.36 1.98
N LEU A 354 -20.16 -18.55 1.40
CA LEU A 354 -20.80 -19.86 1.25
C LEU A 354 -20.09 -20.77 0.24
N LEU A 355 -19.43 -20.22 -0.79
CA LEU A 355 -18.61 -21.00 -1.72
C LEU A 355 -17.51 -21.78 -0.97
N GLY A 356 -16.91 -21.18 0.06
CA GLY A 356 -15.92 -21.85 0.92
C GLY A 356 -16.48 -23.00 1.75
N ASN A 357 -17.80 -23.01 1.97
CA ASN A 357 -18.49 -24.05 2.75
C ASN A 357 -18.98 -25.22 1.88
N ILE A 358 -18.78 -25.18 0.55
CA ILE A 358 -19.10 -26.32 -0.31
C ILE A 358 -18.10 -27.44 -0.04
N VAL A 359 -18.60 -28.59 0.40
CA VAL A 359 -17.77 -29.76 0.70
C VAL A 359 -17.78 -30.73 -0.48
N PHE A 360 -16.61 -30.93 -1.06
CA PHE A 360 -16.38 -31.92 -2.11
C PHE A 360 -15.72 -33.18 -1.53
N VAL A 361 -16.15 -34.34 -2.02
CA VAL A 361 -15.55 -35.64 -1.64
C VAL A 361 -14.93 -36.30 -2.86
N GLN A 362 -13.84 -37.02 -2.64
CA GLN A 362 -13.18 -37.79 -3.69
C GLN A 362 -13.90 -39.13 -3.83
N ASP A 363 -14.37 -39.45 -5.02
CA ASP A 363 -14.89 -40.77 -5.33
C ASP A 363 -13.74 -41.79 -5.35
N LYS A 364 -13.89 -42.86 -4.57
CA LYS A 364 -12.88 -43.92 -4.46
C LYS A 364 -12.75 -44.75 -5.75
N SER A 365 -13.78 -44.78 -6.58
CA SER A 365 -13.83 -45.63 -7.78
C SER A 365 -13.27 -44.94 -9.03
N SER A 366 -13.66 -43.68 -9.25
CA SER A 366 -13.33 -42.93 -10.47
C SER A 366 -12.27 -41.84 -10.26
N ASP A 367 -11.84 -41.60 -9.02
CA ASP A 367 -10.95 -40.50 -8.64
C ASP A 367 -11.49 -39.11 -9.05
N GLN A 368 -12.83 -38.97 -9.10
CA GLN A 368 -13.52 -37.73 -9.45
C GLN A 368 -14.11 -37.06 -8.21
N ALA A 369 -14.22 -35.73 -8.25
CA ALA A 369 -14.95 -34.98 -7.24
C ALA A 369 -16.46 -35.27 -7.32
N LEU A 370 -17.06 -35.45 -6.15
CA LEU A 370 -18.51 -35.52 -5.97
C LEU A 370 -18.97 -34.42 -5.01
N LEU A 371 -20.19 -33.94 -5.24
CA LEU A 371 -20.89 -33.03 -4.34
C LEU A 371 -22.01 -33.82 -3.60
N PRO A 372 -21.75 -34.33 -2.38
CA PRO A 372 -22.70 -35.19 -1.69
C PRO A 372 -23.91 -34.43 -1.14
N ASN A 373 -23.71 -33.17 -0.74
CA ASN A 373 -24.78 -32.28 -0.28
C ASN A 373 -24.84 -31.04 -1.18
N THR A 374 -26.01 -30.81 -1.79
CA THR A 374 -26.23 -29.67 -2.69
C THR A 374 -26.78 -28.44 -1.98
N GLU A 375 -27.16 -28.52 -0.70
CA GLU A 375 -27.81 -27.44 0.04
C GLU A 375 -27.00 -26.12 0.00
N VAL A 376 -25.69 -26.18 0.29
CA VAL A 376 -24.84 -24.98 0.26
C VAL A 376 -24.73 -24.43 -1.17
N ALA A 377 -24.57 -25.31 -2.17
CA ALA A 377 -24.54 -24.91 -3.58
C ALA A 377 -25.87 -24.28 -4.03
N GLN A 378 -27.01 -24.78 -3.54
CA GLN A 378 -28.34 -24.20 -3.78
C GLN A 378 -28.44 -22.79 -3.21
N LYS A 379 -27.96 -22.56 -1.98
CA LYS A 379 -27.90 -21.22 -1.36
C LYS A 379 -27.04 -20.26 -2.19
N VAL A 380 -25.83 -20.68 -2.59
CA VAL A 380 -24.94 -19.89 -3.44
C VAL A 380 -25.63 -19.52 -4.76
N CYS A 381 -26.21 -20.50 -5.44
CA CYS A 381 -26.87 -20.29 -6.73
C CYS A 381 -28.11 -19.40 -6.63
N HIS A 382 -28.86 -19.50 -5.52
CA HIS A 382 -29.99 -18.63 -5.23
C HIS A 382 -29.54 -17.17 -5.11
N LEU A 383 -28.51 -16.91 -4.30
CA LEU A 383 -27.97 -15.57 -4.09
C LEU A 383 -27.39 -14.95 -5.37
N LEU A 384 -26.74 -15.76 -6.20
CA LEU A 384 -26.17 -15.33 -7.48
C LEU A 384 -27.16 -15.40 -8.65
N LYS A 385 -28.42 -15.82 -8.41
CA LYS A 385 -29.47 -16.07 -9.42
C LYS A 385 -28.99 -16.87 -10.64
N ILE A 386 -28.33 -18.00 -10.38
CA ILE A 386 -27.86 -18.96 -11.40
C ILE A 386 -28.48 -20.35 -11.18
N ASN A 387 -28.45 -21.20 -12.20
CA ASN A 387 -28.99 -22.55 -12.12
C ASN A 387 -28.04 -23.49 -11.36
N VAL A 388 -28.56 -24.22 -10.36
CA VAL A 388 -27.79 -25.13 -9.50
C VAL A 388 -27.22 -26.32 -10.27
N THR A 389 -28.01 -26.89 -11.18
CA THR A 389 -27.61 -28.06 -11.99
C THR A 389 -26.47 -27.69 -12.93
N ASP A 390 -26.58 -26.53 -13.58
CA ASP A 390 -25.54 -26.04 -14.48
C ASP A 390 -24.30 -25.61 -13.71
N PHE A 391 -24.44 -24.95 -12.56
CA PHE A 391 -23.31 -24.61 -11.69
C PHE A 391 -22.55 -25.87 -11.24
N THR A 392 -23.27 -26.87 -10.74
CA THR A 392 -22.69 -28.14 -10.26
C THR A 392 -21.98 -28.88 -11.40
N ARG A 393 -22.62 -28.92 -12.58
CA ARG A 393 -22.01 -29.51 -13.78
C ARG A 393 -20.75 -28.76 -14.19
N SER A 394 -20.80 -27.43 -14.24
CA SER A 394 -19.67 -26.58 -14.63
C SER A 394 -18.47 -26.74 -13.72
N ILE A 395 -18.68 -26.87 -12.40
CA ILE A 395 -17.60 -27.05 -11.43
C ILE A 395 -17.02 -28.48 -11.47
N LEU A 396 -17.87 -29.51 -11.42
CA LEU A 396 -17.40 -30.90 -11.31
C LEU A 396 -16.92 -31.48 -12.66
N LYS A 397 -17.62 -31.11 -13.74
CA LYS A 397 -17.47 -31.66 -15.09
C LYS A 397 -17.49 -30.55 -16.13
N PRO A 398 -16.55 -29.58 -16.09
CA PRO A 398 -16.52 -28.49 -17.05
C PRO A 398 -16.38 -29.01 -18.47
N ARG A 399 -17.03 -28.30 -19.40
CA ARG A 399 -16.91 -28.55 -20.82
C ARG A 399 -15.77 -27.68 -21.36
N VAL A 400 -14.75 -28.32 -21.88
CA VAL A 400 -13.50 -27.69 -22.32
C VAL A 400 -13.37 -27.84 -23.82
N LYS A 401 -13.01 -26.76 -24.50
CA LYS A 401 -12.71 -26.81 -25.94
C LYS A 401 -11.24 -27.21 -26.12
N VAL A 402 -10.99 -28.37 -26.71
CA VAL A 402 -9.64 -28.83 -27.07
C VAL A 402 -9.54 -28.82 -28.59
N GLY A 403 -8.77 -27.87 -29.13
CA GLY A 403 -8.71 -27.62 -30.57
C GLY A 403 -10.07 -27.17 -31.14
N ARG A 404 -10.70 -28.04 -31.94
CA ARG A 404 -12.02 -27.77 -32.55
C ARG A 404 -13.18 -28.47 -31.83
N GLU A 405 -12.89 -29.41 -30.94
CA GLU A 405 -13.90 -30.25 -30.29
C GLU A 405 -14.15 -29.84 -28.84
N PHE A 406 -15.35 -30.11 -28.33
CA PHE A 406 -15.71 -29.88 -26.93
C PHE A 406 -15.70 -31.20 -26.17
N THR A 407 -14.80 -31.32 -25.21
CA THR A 407 -14.64 -32.49 -24.36
C THR A 407 -15.09 -32.16 -22.93
N THR A 408 -15.80 -33.09 -22.30
CA THR A 408 -16.14 -32.95 -20.88
C THR A 408 -14.98 -33.47 -20.06
N LYS A 409 -14.37 -32.62 -19.24
CA LYS A 409 -13.27 -33.00 -18.35
C LYS A 409 -13.83 -33.30 -16.97
N THR A 410 -13.43 -34.41 -16.38
CA THR A 410 -13.70 -34.72 -14.97
C THR A 410 -12.58 -34.14 -14.10
N GLN A 411 -12.94 -33.60 -12.94
CA GLN A 411 -11.98 -32.99 -12.02
C GLN A 411 -11.83 -33.80 -10.74
N THR A 412 -10.65 -33.74 -10.14
CA THR A 412 -10.40 -34.27 -8.79
C THR A 412 -10.93 -33.30 -7.73
N LYS A 413 -11.11 -33.77 -6.49
CA LYS A 413 -11.52 -32.93 -5.35
C LYS A 413 -10.65 -31.68 -5.23
N ALA A 414 -9.33 -31.84 -5.28
CA ALA A 414 -8.39 -30.73 -5.14
C ALA A 414 -8.54 -29.68 -6.26
N GLN A 415 -8.76 -30.12 -7.50
CA GLN A 415 -8.99 -29.21 -8.64
C GLN A 415 -10.28 -28.42 -8.48
N VAL A 416 -11.34 -29.07 -8.01
CA VAL A 416 -12.64 -28.44 -7.77
C VAL A 416 -12.58 -27.45 -6.61
N GLU A 417 -11.95 -27.81 -5.49
CA GLU A 417 -11.74 -26.91 -4.35
C GLU A 417 -10.94 -25.67 -4.79
N PHE A 418 -9.86 -25.87 -5.56
CA PHE A 418 -9.06 -24.80 -6.12
C PHE A 418 -9.87 -23.89 -7.07
N SER A 419 -10.66 -24.46 -7.98
CA SER A 419 -11.50 -23.70 -8.90
C SER A 419 -12.59 -22.88 -8.18
N THR A 420 -13.16 -23.43 -7.10
CA THR A 420 -14.14 -22.77 -6.25
C THR A 420 -13.51 -21.59 -5.48
N GLU A 421 -12.29 -21.78 -4.99
CA GLU A 421 -11.53 -20.74 -4.32
C GLU A 421 -11.14 -19.59 -5.29
N ALA A 422 -10.64 -19.93 -6.48
CA ALA A 422 -10.30 -18.95 -7.52
C ALA A 422 -11.54 -18.14 -7.95
N LEU A 423 -12.69 -18.81 -8.12
CA LEU A 423 -13.97 -18.15 -8.40
C LEU A 423 -14.34 -17.13 -7.32
N SER A 424 -14.17 -17.50 -6.05
CA SER A 424 -14.50 -16.65 -4.90
C SER A 424 -13.65 -15.38 -4.87
N LYS A 425 -12.34 -15.51 -5.14
CA LYS A 425 -11.40 -14.39 -5.27
C LYS A 425 -11.75 -13.47 -6.44
N ALA A 426 -12.09 -14.04 -7.60
CA ALA A 426 -12.47 -13.28 -8.78
C ALA A 426 -13.80 -12.55 -8.61
N LEU A 427 -14.79 -13.16 -7.96
CA LEU A 427 -16.04 -12.48 -7.59
C LEU A 427 -15.74 -11.28 -6.69
N TYR A 428 -14.91 -11.45 -5.66
CA TYR A 428 -14.56 -10.35 -4.76
C TYR A 428 -13.82 -9.21 -5.48
N GLU A 429 -12.83 -9.52 -6.31
CA GLU A 429 -12.11 -8.51 -7.10
C GLU A 429 -13.06 -7.74 -8.02
N ARG A 430 -14.03 -8.41 -8.65
CA ARG A 430 -15.03 -7.77 -9.51
C ARG A 430 -15.96 -6.86 -8.73
N VAL A 431 -16.39 -7.27 -7.52
CA VAL A 431 -17.13 -6.42 -6.59
C VAL A 431 -16.31 -5.17 -6.24
N PHE A 432 -15.02 -5.33 -5.90
CA PHE A 432 -14.13 -4.22 -5.58
C PHE A 432 -13.98 -3.24 -6.76
N LYS A 433 -13.71 -3.74 -7.97
CA LYS A 433 -13.62 -2.92 -9.20
C LYS A 433 -14.93 -2.18 -9.49
N TYR A 434 -16.07 -2.83 -9.27
CA TYR A 434 -17.38 -2.20 -9.45
C TYR A 434 -17.58 -1.03 -8.50
N ILE A 435 -17.22 -1.18 -7.23
CA ILE A 435 -17.29 -0.12 -6.21
C ILE A 435 -16.41 1.06 -6.62
N VAL A 436 -15.17 0.80 -7.04
CA VAL A 436 -14.26 1.84 -7.52
C VAL A 436 -14.85 2.57 -8.74
N ALA A 437 -15.45 1.85 -9.68
CA ALA A 437 -16.11 2.44 -10.84
C ALA A 437 -17.31 3.33 -10.45
N LYS A 438 -18.10 2.92 -9.45
CA LYS A 438 -19.21 3.75 -8.92
C LYS A 438 -18.71 4.98 -8.20
N ILE A 439 -17.65 4.85 -7.39
CA ILE A 439 -16.98 5.98 -6.74
C ILE A 439 -16.52 6.98 -7.80
N ASN A 440 -15.80 6.53 -8.83
CA ASN A 440 -15.34 7.39 -9.92
C ASN A 440 -16.51 8.05 -10.66
N LYS A 441 -17.61 7.34 -10.89
CA LYS A 441 -18.81 7.92 -11.51
C LYS A 441 -19.41 9.05 -10.67
N ALA A 442 -19.39 8.94 -9.34
CA ALA A 442 -19.90 9.98 -8.45
C ALA A 442 -18.96 11.20 -8.35
N LEU A 443 -17.65 10.97 -8.49
CA LEU A 443 -16.61 12.01 -8.43
C LEU A 443 -16.38 12.74 -9.77
N ASP A 444 -16.68 12.10 -10.90
CA ASP A 444 -16.50 12.64 -12.25
C ASP A 444 -17.78 13.31 -12.78
N LYS A 445 -18.03 14.56 -12.36
CA LYS A 445 -19.25 15.30 -12.70
C LYS A 445 -19.17 16.12 -13.99
N ASP A 446 -17.97 16.48 -14.46
CA ASP A 446 -17.80 17.30 -15.65
C ASP A 446 -16.65 16.74 -16.51
N ARG A 447 -17.02 16.17 -17.68
CA ARG A 447 -16.08 15.50 -18.61
C ARG A 447 -15.17 16.46 -19.37
N ARG A 448 -15.09 17.72 -18.94
CA ARG A 448 -14.19 18.69 -19.56
C ARG A 448 -12.75 18.27 -19.31
N THR A 449 -11.96 18.31 -20.37
CA THR A 449 -10.51 18.13 -20.31
C THR A 449 -9.92 19.14 -19.35
N SER A 450 -9.34 18.66 -18.26
CA SER A 450 -8.68 19.49 -17.26
C SER A 450 -7.21 19.67 -17.68
N PRO A 451 -6.66 20.90 -17.66
CA PRO A 451 -5.28 21.14 -18.05
C PRO A 451 -4.26 20.58 -17.04
N SER A 452 -4.62 20.48 -15.76
CA SER A 452 -3.67 20.16 -14.69
C SER A 452 -4.30 19.26 -13.64
N PHE A 453 -3.46 18.45 -12.97
CA PHE A 453 -3.88 17.60 -11.86
C PHE A 453 -2.81 17.50 -10.76
N ILE A 454 -3.28 17.17 -9.56
CA ILE A 454 -2.43 16.72 -8.45
C ILE A 454 -2.77 15.26 -8.15
N GLY A 455 -1.79 14.38 -8.32
CA GLY A 455 -1.87 12.96 -7.98
C GLY A 455 -1.46 12.71 -6.53
N ILE A 456 -2.18 11.85 -5.81
CA ILE A 456 -1.85 11.50 -4.44
C ILE A 456 -1.75 9.98 -4.36
N LEU A 457 -0.58 9.47 -4.01
CA LEU A 457 -0.30 8.05 -3.96
C LEU A 457 -0.33 7.55 -2.51
N ASP A 458 -1.21 6.58 -2.25
CA ASP A 458 -1.25 5.80 -1.01
C ASP A 458 -1.18 4.31 -1.36
N ILE A 459 -0.09 3.67 -0.99
CA ILE A 459 0.16 2.26 -1.30
C ILE A 459 0.43 1.46 -0.02
N ALA A 460 0.32 0.13 -0.11
CA ALA A 460 0.82 -0.75 0.94
C ALA A 460 2.31 -0.47 1.19
N GLY A 461 2.69 -0.32 2.47
CA GLY A 461 4.09 -0.13 2.83
C GLY A 461 4.89 -1.40 2.67
N PHE A 462 6.22 -1.30 2.75
CA PHE A 462 7.10 -2.46 2.80
C PHE A 462 6.71 -3.39 3.97
N GLU A 463 6.64 -4.69 3.71
CA GLU A 463 6.19 -5.68 4.68
C GLU A 463 7.12 -6.90 4.71
N ILE A 464 7.54 -7.26 5.92
CA ILE A 464 8.29 -8.48 6.22
C ILE A 464 7.52 -9.18 7.33
N PHE A 465 7.12 -10.42 7.06
CA PHE A 465 6.47 -11.33 8.00
C PHE A 465 7.33 -12.58 8.19
N GLU A 466 6.90 -13.46 9.10
CA GLU A 466 7.52 -14.78 9.29
C GLU A 466 7.43 -15.65 8.03
N ILE A 467 6.31 -15.55 7.31
CA ILE A 467 6.07 -16.23 6.03
C ILE A 467 5.78 -15.16 4.99
N ASN A 468 6.71 -14.92 4.06
CA ASN A 468 6.52 -14.01 2.94
C ASN A 468 6.20 -14.80 1.68
N SER A 469 5.03 -14.56 1.09
CA SER A 469 4.58 -15.25 -0.12
C SER A 469 4.60 -14.31 -1.34
N PHE A 470 3.98 -14.74 -2.43
CA PHE A 470 3.95 -14.01 -3.71
C PHE A 470 3.39 -12.58 -3.58
N GLU A 471 2.42 -12.38 -2.69
CA GLU A 471 1.79 -11.09 -2.42
C GLU A 471 2.78 -10.10 -1.77
N GLN A 472 3.55 -10.57 -0.79
CA GLN A 472 4.61 -9.75 -0.19
C GLN A 472 5.70 -9.43 -1.21
N LEU A 473 6.06 -10.37 -2.09
CA LEU A 473 7.03 -10.11 -3.16
C LEU A 473 6.54 -8.93 -4.03
N CYS A 474 5.29 -9.00 -4.47
CA CYS A 474 4.64 -7.94 -5.23
C CYS A 474 4.67 -6.59 -4.48
N ILE A 475 4.19 -6.54 -3.23
CA ILE A 475 4.17 -5.31 -2.41
C ILE A 475 5.58 -4.73 -2.25
N ASN A 476 6.56 -5.56 -1.90
CA ASN A 476 7.94 -5.13 -1.67
C ASN A 476 8.60 -4.67 -2.98
N TYR A 477 8.30 -5.34 -4.09
CA TYR A 477 8.73 -4.92 -5.43
C TYR A 477 8.19 -3.52 -5.81
N THR A 478 6.93 -3.21 -5.50
CA THR A 478 6.39 -1.86 -5.70
C THR A 478 7.10 -0.82 -4.85
N ASN A 479 7.40 -1.13 -3.59
CA ASN A 479 8.16 -0.23 -2.71
C ASN A 479 9.59 -0.02 -3.24
N GLU A 480 10.25 -1.06 -3.76
CA GLU A 480 11.57 -0.97 -4.41
C GLU A 480 11.54 0.00 -5.60
N LYS A 481 10.53 -0.11 -6.49
CA LYS A 481 10.34 0.78 -7.64
C LYS A 481 10.09 2.24 -7.25
N LEU A 482 9.32 2.48 -6.20
CA LEU A 482 9.03 3.82 -5.71
C LEU A 482 10.23 4.45 -5.00
N GLN A 483 11.00 3.67 -4.26
CA GLN A 483 12.27 4.15 -3.71
C GLN A 483 13.28 4.45 -4.83
N GLN A 484 13.35 3.61 -5.88
CA GLN A 484 14.20 3.92 -7.04
C GLN A 484 13.76 5.19 -7.76
N LEU A 485 12.45 5.45 -7.87
CA LEU A 485 11.95 6.72 -8.41
C LEU A 485 12.44 7.90 -7.58
N PHE A 486 12.35 7.82 -6.24
CA PHE A 486 12.92 8.86 -5.38
C PHE A 486 14.41 9.04 -5.64
N ASN A 487 15.20 7.95 -5.64
CA ASN A 487 16.65 8.03 -5.83
C ASN A 487 16.99 8.66 -7.19
N HIS A 488 16.26 8.28 -8.25
CA HIS A 488 16.45 8.83 -9.58
C HIS A 488 16.09 10.31 -9.65
N THR A 489 14.94 10.71 -9.11
CA THR A 489 14.48 12.11 -9.12
C THR A 489 15.38 13.01 -8.28
N MET A 490 15.75 12.59 -7.06
CA MET A 490 16.50 13.41 -6.13
C MET A 490 17.98 13.55 -6.48
N PHE A 491 18.59 12.51 -7.05
CA PHE A 491 20.06 12.47 -7.20
C PHE A 491 20.51 12.46 -8.66
N ILE A 492 19.82 11.72 -9.53
CA ILE A 492 20.27 11.52 -10.90
C ILE A 492 19.81 12.69 -11.77
N LEU A 493 18.50 12.95 -11.80
CA LEU A 493 17.94 14.01 -12.64
C LEU A 493 18.46 15.40 -12.26
N GLU A 494 18.63 15.68 -10.97
CA GLU A 494 19.18 16.95 -10.48
C GLU A 494 20.61 17.20 -11.01
N GLN A 495 21.48 16.19 -10.92
CA GLN A 495 22.86 16.30 -11.40
C GLN A 495 22.96 16.33 -12.93
N GLU A 496 22.07 15.63 -13.63
CA GLU A 496 21.95 15.73 -15.09
C GLU A 496 21.55 17.14 -15.52
N GLU A 497 20.68 17.82 -14.77
CA GLU A 497 20.29 19.19 -15.05
C GLU A 497 21.44 20.17 -14.87
N TYR A 498 22.23 20.03 -13.80
CA TYR A 498 23.46 20.84 -13.61
C TYR A 498 24.43 20.70 -14.78
N GLN A 499 24.59 19.49 -15.33
CA GLN A 499 25.43 19.25 -16.49
C GLN A 499 24.86 19.88 -17.76
N LYS A 500 23.54 19.82 -17.98
CA LYS A 500 22.88 20.44 -19.13
C LYS A 500 23.00 21.97 -19.10
N GLU A 501 22.84 22.57 -17.93
CA GLU A 501 22.99 24.02 -17.73
C GLU A 501 24.46 24.47 -17.74
N GLY A 502 25.41 23.54 -17.81
CA GLY A 502 26.85 23.84 -17.85
C GLY A 502 27.40 24.40 -16.54
N ILE A 503 26.76 24.09 -15.41
CA ILE A 503 27.21 24.46 -14.08
C ILE A 503 28.47 23.64 -13.74
N GLU A 504 29.48 24.29 -13.15
CA GLU A 504 30.66 23.58 -12.64
C GLU A 504 30.25 22.66 -11.48
N TRP A 505 30.05 21.38 -11.81
CA TRP A 505 29.62 20.37 -10.86
C TRP A 505 30.41 19.08 -11.05
N LYS A 506 30.85 18.51 -9.92
CA LYS A 506 31.45 17.17 -9.91
C LYS A 506 30.38 16.17 -9.50
N PHE A 507 30.14 15.18 -10.35
CA PHE A 507 29.19 14.11 -10.06
C PHE A 507 29.50 13.44 -8.71
N ILE A 508 28.48 13.34 -7.86
CA ILE A 508 28.51 12.68 -6.56
C ILE A 508 27.69 11.41 -6.67
N ASP A 509 28.35 10.27 -6.42
CA ASP A 509 27.68 8.98 -6.33
C ASP A 509 27.24 8.72 -4.88
N PHE A 510 25.94 8.67 -4.67
CA PHE A 510 25.33 8.36 -3.37
C PHE A 510 25.19 6.85 -3.13
N GLY A 511 25.48 5.98 -4.11
CA GLY A 511 25.43 4.53 -3.96
C GLY A 511 24.02 3.94 -3.78
N LEU A 512 22.97 4.73 -4.00
CA LEU A 512 21.56 4.37 -3.76
C LEU A 512 20.88 3.76 -4.99
N ASP A 513 21.59 3.00 -5.83
CA ASP A 513 20.96 2.37 -7.00
C ASP A 513 20.33 1.01 -6.66
N LEU A 514 19.00 0.93 -6.82
CA LEU A 514 18.20 -0.27 -6.61
C LEU A 514 17.92 -1.02 -7.91
N GLN A 515 18.41 -0.52 -9.05
CA GLN A 515 18.23 -1.17 -10.35
C GLN A 515 18.69 -2.65 -10.37
N PRO A 516 19.77 -3.08 -9.67
CA PRO A 516 20.13 -4.50 -9.63
C PRO A 516 19.06 -5.41 -8.99
N THR A 517 18.38 -4.93 -7.94
CA THR A 517 17.29 -5.68 -7.29
C THR A 517 16.04 -5.68 -8.17
N ILE A 518 15.73 -4.55 -8.82
CA ILE A 518 14.63 -4.44 -9.77
C ILE A 518 14.85 -5.37 -10.97
N ASP A 519 16.06 -5.41 -11.51
CA ASP A 519 16.45 -6.26 -12.63
C ASP A 519 16.32 -7.75 -12.31
N LEU A 520 16.74 -8.17 -11.11
CA LEU A 520 16.55 -9.53 -10.60
C LEU A 520 15.07 -9.93 -10.63
N LEU A 521 14.16 -9.00 -10.35
CA LEU A 521 12.72 -9.25 -10.32
C LEU A 521 12.09 -9.22 -11.72
N GLU A 522 12.38 -8.18 -12.51
CA GLU A 522 11.65 -7.86 -13.74
C GLU A 522 12.18 -8.51 -15.01
N LYS A 523 13.50 -8.72 -15.11
CA LYS A 523 14.13 -9.18 -16.36
C LYS A 523 13.54 -10.53 -16.80
N PRO A 524 13.58 -10.86 -18.10
CA PRO A 524 13.02 -12.12 -18.60
C PRO A 524 13.57 -13.35 -17.88
N ILE A 525 14.88 -13.37 -17.59
CA ILE A 525 15.53 -14.35 -16.72
C ILE A 525 15.62 -13.72 -15.33
N GLY A 526 14.48 -13.52 -14.69
CA GLY A 526 14.31 -12.92 -13.36
C GLY A 526 13.18 -13.62 -12.62
N VAL A 527 12.91 -13.23 -11.38
CA VAL A 527 11.95 -13.90 -10.50
C VAL A 527 10.57 -14.04 -11.16
N PHE A 528 10.01 -12.94 -11.68
CA PHE A 528 8.71 -12.96 -12.34
C PHE A 528 8.75 -13.69 -13.69
N GLY A 529 9.79 -13.46 -14.50
CA GLY A 529 9.88 -14.06 -15.84
C GLY A 529 10.01 -15.58 -15.80
N LEU A 530 10.83 -16.11 -14.88
CA LEU A 530 10.95 -17.56 -14.67
C LEU A 530 9.68 -18.15 -14.08
N LEU A 531 8.98 -17.42 -13.20
CA LEU A 531 7.72 -17.89 -12.63
C LEU A 531 6.64 -17.96 -13.72
N ASP A 532 6.59 -16.94 -14.58
CA ASP A 532 5.68 -16.91 -15.71
C ASP A 532 5.93 -18.10 -16.64
N GLU A 533 7.19 -18.35 -17.00
CA GLU A 533 7.56 -19.48 -17.88
C GLU A 533 7.20 -20.85 -17.28
N GLU A 534 7.49 -21.08 -15.99
CA GLU A 534 7.15 -22.34 -15.32
C GLU A 534 5.64 -22.55 -15.20
N CYS A 535 4.83 -21.49 -15.14
CA CYS A 535 3.37 -21.60 -15.16
C CYS A 535 2.84 -22.22 -16.47
N TRP A 536 3.59 -22.14 -17.57
CA TRP A 536 3.22 -22.74 -18.86
C TRP A 536 3.61 -24.21 -18.99
N PHE A 537 4.45 -24.73 -18.09
CA PHE A 537 4.98 -26.08 -18.24
C PHE A 537 4.10 -27.11 -17.49
N PRO A 538 3.46 -28.08 -18.18
CA PRO A 538 2.42 -28.93 -17.58
C PRO A 538 2.83 -29.79 -16.39
N LYS A 539 4.14 -30.02 -16.19
CA LYS A 539 4.70 -30.83 -15.10
C LYS A 539 5.56 -30.00 -14.14
N ALA A 540 5.54 -28.67 -14.25
CA ALA A 540 6.25 -27.82 -13.32
C ALA A 540 5.58 -27.87 -11.94
N THR A 541 6.41 -27.67 -10.92
CA THR A 541 6.02 -27.57 -9.52
C THR A 541 6.72 -26.37 -8.91
N ASP A 542 6.24 -25.87 -7.78
CA ASP A 542 6.92 -24.75 -7.10
C ASP A 542 8.39 -25.10 -6.80
N LYS A 543 8.71 -26.38 -6.56
CA LYS A 543 10.08 -26.87 -6.39
C LYS A 543 10.91 -26.78 -7.67
N SER A 544 10.38 -27.19 -8.83
CA SER A 544 11.10 -27.06 -10.10
C SER A 544 11.37 -25.60 -10.45
N TYR A 545 10.42 -24.71 -10.12
CA TYR A 545 10.61 -23.27 -10.25
C TYR A 545 11.77 -22.77 -9.37
N VAL A 546 11.80 -23.14 -8.09
CA VAL A 546 12.89 -22.74 -7.17
C VAL A 546 14.24 -23.26 -7.64
N GLU A 547 14.33 -24.53 -8.06
CA GLU A 547 15.56 -25.12 -8.61
C GLU A 547 16.07 -24.35 -9.83
N LYS A 548 15.15 -24.01 -10.75
CA LYS A 548 15.47 -23.18 -11.94
C LYS A 548 15.91 -21.77 -11.56
N LEU A 549 15.22 -21.14 -10.61
CA LEU A 549 15.55 -19.81 -10.12
C LEU A 549 16.94 -19.76 -9.49
N VAL A 550 17.24 -20.70 -8.59
CA VAL A 550 18.56 -20.81 -7.95
C VAL A 550 19.66 -21.03 -8.99
N LYS A 551 19.43 -21.93 -9.97
CA LYS A 551 20.37 -22.16 -11.06
C LYS A 551 20.64 -20.91 -11.90
N SER A 552 19.62 -20.08 -12.11
CA SER A 552 19.73 -18.86 -12.93
C SER A 552 20.28 -17.64 -12.18
N GLN A 553 19.99 -17.49 -10.87
CA GLN A 553 20.26 -16.26 -10.11
C GLN A 553 21.30 -16.39 -9.00
N SER A 554 21.90 -17.57 -8.78
CA SER A 554 22.86 -17.80 -7.69
C SER A 554 24.06 -16.84 -7.66
N ASN A 555 24.49 -16.33 -8.83
CA ASN A 555 25.59 -15.38 -8.95
C ASN A 555 25.15 -13.91 -8.84
N ASN A 556 23.86 -13.63 -8.70
CA ASN A 556 23.34 -12.26 -8.58
C ASN A 556 23.58 -11.75 -7.15
N PRO A 557 24.24 -10.59 -6.96
CA PRO A 557 24.56 -10.07 -5.62
C PRO A 557 23.34 -9.74 -4.76
N LYS A 558 22.15 -9.60 -5.38
CA LYS A 558 20.88 -9.30 -4.68
C LYS A 558 20.04 -10.55 -4.39
N PHE A 559 20.52 -11.74 -4.79
CA PHE A 559 19.87 -13.02 -4.55
C PHE A 559 20.75 -13.88 -3.64
N LEU A 560 20.17 -14.42 -2.57
CA LEU A 560 20.87 -15.37 -1.69
C LEU A 560 20.11 -16.70 -1.66
N VAL A 561 20.87 -17.79 -1.72
CA VAL A 561 20.33 -19.14 -1.52
C VAL A 561 20.20 -19.36 0.00
N PRO A 562 19.01 -19.71 0.50
CA PRO A 562 18.84 -20.04 1.92
C PRO A 562 19.70 -21.24 2.35
N ASP A 563 20.06 -21.27 3.64
CA ASP A 563 20.65 -22.46 4.23
C ASP A 563 19.68 -23.65 4.17
N PHE A 564 20.20 -24.88 4.07
CA PHE A 564 19.38 -26.10 3.97
C PHE A 564 18.40 -26.31 5.15
N ARG A 565 18.66 -25.67 6.30
CA ARG A 565 17.79 -25.72 7.48
C ARG A 565 16.72 -24.62 7.49
N SER A 566 16.74 -23.70 6.53
CA SER A 566 15.78 -22.61 6.44
C SER A 566 14.43 -23.12 5.92
N ASN A 567 13.34 -22.52 6.40
CA ASN A 567 11.99 -22.75 5.89
C ASN A 567 11.64 -21.86 4.67
N SER A 568 12.61 -21.09 4.18
CA SER A 568 12.46 -20.22 3.01
C SER A 568 13.05 -20.88 1.76
N ASP A 569 12.44 -20.62 0.61
CA ASP A 569 12.90 -21.14 -0.68
C ASP A 569 13.87 -20.20 -1.39
N MET A 570 13.80 -18.89 -1.12
CA MET A 570 14.72 -17.89 -1.66
C MET A 570 14.84 -16.67 -0.76
N ILE A 571 15.90 -15.89 -0.97
CA ILE A 571 16.13 -14.65 -0.23
C ILE A 571 16.52 -13.54 -1.21
N ILE A 572 15.87 -12.39 -1.10
CA ILE A 572 16.16 -11.20 -1.89
C ILE A 572 16.63 -10.07 -0.99
N LEU A 573 17.69 -9.38 -1.40
CA LEU A 573 18.19 -8.18 -0.74
C LEU A 573 17.47 -6.94 -1.31
N HIS A 574 16.47 -6.49 -0.58
CA HIS A 574 15.73 -5.26 -0.86
C HIS A 574 16.40 -4.05 -0.21
N TYR A 575 16.02 -2.84 -0.63
CA TYR A 575 16.48 -1.60 -0.01
C TYR A 575 16.18 -1.52 1.51
N ALA A 576 15.06 -2.10 1.95
CA ALA A 576 14.64 -2.14 3.35
C ALA A 576 15.22 -3.32 4.14
N GLY A 577 16.01 -4.19 3.49
CA GLY A 577 16.68 -5.31 4.13
C GLY A 577 16.48 -6.65 3.43
N LYS A 578 16.96 -7.70 4.10
CA LYS A 578 16.88 -9.09 3.63
C LYS A 578 15.47 -9.65 3.86
N VAL A 579 14.84 -10.18 2.82
CA VAL A 579 13.51 -10.81 2.91
C VAL A 579 13.59 -12.27 2.47
N ASN A 580 13.08 -13.16 3.33
CA ASN A 580 13.00 -14.60 3.09
C ASN A 580 11.62 -14.95 2.52
N TYR A 581 11.56 -15.52 1.32
CA TYR A 581 10.30 -15.88 0.66
C TYR A 581 10.09 -17.41 0.61
N THR A 582 8.83 -17.82 0.75
CA THR A 582 8.38 -19.21 0.56
C THR A 582 7.55 -19.27 -0.72
N CYS A 583 8.04 -20.06 -1.68
CA CYS A 583 7.53 -20.23 -3.04
C CYS A 583 6.35 -21.22 -3.15
N THR A 584 5.95 -21.84 -2.03
CA THR A 584 4.82 -22.78 -2.01
C THR A 584 3.53 -22.12 -2.52
N GLY A 585 2.90 -22.75 -3.50
CA GLY A 585 1.68 -22.30 -4.16
C GLY A 585 1.86 -21.18 -5.19
N TRP A 586 3.09 -20.76 -5.50
CA TRP A 586 3.33 -19.60 -6.38
C TRP A 586 2.85 -19.81 -7.81
N LEU A 587 3.05 -21.00 -8.40
CA LEU A 587 2.57 -21.27 -9.75
C LEU A 587 1.04 -21.13 -9.83
N ALA A 588 0.35 -21.69 -8.83
CA ALA A 588 -1.11 -21.62 -8.74
C ALA A 588 -1.59 -20.17 -8.55
N LYS A 589 -0.93 -19.41 -7.67
CA LYS A 589 -1.20 -17.98 -7.42
C LYS A 589 -0.94 -17.10 -8.64
N ASN A 590 0.11 -17.40 -9.42
CA ASN A 590 0.49 -16.60 -10.58
C ASN A 590 -0.39 -16.90 -11.81
N MET A 591 -0.92 -18.12 -11.92
CA MET A 591 -1.88 -18.47 -12.98
C MET A 591 -3.29 -17.93 -12.74
N ASP A 592 -3.76 -17.92 -11.48
CA ASP A 592 -5.12 -17.52 -11.06
C ASP A 592 -6.24 -17.97 -12.03
N PRO A 593 -6.29 -19.26 -12.44
CA PRO A 593 -7.04 -19.65 -13.62
C PRO A 593 -8.53 -19.84 -13.29
N LEU A 594 -9.40 -19.30 -14.15
CA LEU A 594 -10.85 -19.36 -13.96
C LEU A 594 -11.51 -20.42 -14.85
N ASN A 595 -12.64 -20.94 -14.38
CA ASN A 595 -13.44 -21.90 -15.12
C ASN A 595 -14.44 -21.18 -16.04
N ASP A 596 -14.16 -21.18 -17.34
CA ASP A 596 -14.97 -20.52 -18.38
C ASP A 596 -16.46 -20.88 -18.33
N ASN A 597 -16.79 -22.11 -17.93
CA ASN A 597 -18.19 -22.56 -17.87
C ASN A 597 -18.96 -21.83 -16.77
N VAL A 598 -18.31 -21.58 -15.62
CA VAL A 598 -18.90 -20.85 -14.51
C VAL A 598 -18.95 -19.35 -14.80
N VAL A 599 -17.91 -18.83 -15.46
CA VAL A 599 -17.87 -17.44 -15.95
C VAL A 599 -19.05 -17.17 -16.89
N GLU A 600 -19.28 -18.06 -17.86
CA GLU A 600 -20.40 -17.93 -18.80
C GLU A 600 -21.74 -17.95 -18.06
N LEU A 601 -21.90 -18.85 -17.08
CA LEU A 601 -23.10 -18.93 -16.26
C LEU A 601 -23.36 -17.63 -15.47
N LEU A 602 -22.31 -17.03 -14.89
CA LEU A 602 -22.43 -15.78 -14.15
C LEU A 602 -22.70 -14.58 -15.05
N SER A 603 -22.14 -14.56 -16.26
CA SER A 603 -22.43 -13.52 -17.27
C SER A 603 -23.89 -13.52 -17.72
N ASN A 604 -24.56 -14.67 -17.61
CA ASN A 604 -25.98 -14.85 -17.93
C ASN A 604 -26.85 -14.98 -16.66
N SER A 605 -26.36 -14.54 -15.49
CA SER A 605 -27.12 -14.54 -14.24
C SER A 605 -28.44 -13.76 -14.40
N GLY A 606 -29.49 -14.23 -13.73
CA GLY A 606 -30.75 -13.49 -13.62
C GLY A 606 -30.66 -12.23 -12.74
N ASP A 607 -29.53 -12.01 -12.08
CA ASP A 607 -29.22 -10.77 -11.38
C ASP A 607 -28.44 -9.81 -12.30
N GLN A 608 -28.98 -8.61 -12.51
CA GLN A 608 -28.36 -7.60 -13.39
C GLN A 608 -27.03 -7.09 -12.83
N TYR A 609 -26.88 -7.04 -11.50
CA TYR A 609 -25.63 -6.67 -10.86
C TYR A 609 -24.58 -7.75 -11.16
N VAL A 610 -24.89 -9.02 -10.89
CA VAL A 610 -23.96 -10.14 -11.09
C VAL A 610 -23.59 -10.28 -12.56
N SER A 611 -24.54 -10.32 -13.48
CA SER A 611 -24.24 -10.36 -14.92
C SER A 611 -23.43 -9.14 -15.37
N GLY A 612 -23.71 -7.96 -14.80
CA GLY A 612 -22.95 -6.73 -14.97
C GLY A 612 -21.48 -6.86 -14.57
N LEU A 613 -21.18 -7.58 -13.47
CA LEU A 613 -19.83 -7.86 -13.03
C LEU A 613 -19.02 -8.69 -14.03
N TRP A 614 -19.65 -9.45 -14.93
CA TRP A 614 -18.98 -10.39 -15.85
C TRP A 614 -19.14 -10.03 -17.33
N LYS A 615 -19.46 -8.77 -17.66
CA LYS A 615 -19.64 -8.31 -19.05
C LYS A 615 -18.39 -8.42 -19.93
N ASP A 616 -17.21 -8.29 -19.33
CA ASP A 616 -15.88 -8.39 -19.93
C ASP A 616 -15.36 -9.84 -20.00
N LYS A 617 -16.26 -10.84 -20.05
CA LYS A 617 -15.88 -12.27 -20.02
C LYS A 617 -14.85 -12.67 -21.09
N ASP A 618 -14.85 -12.00 -22.24
CA ASP A 618 -13.91 -12.26 -23.34
C ASP A 618 -12.45 -11.93 -23.00
N SER A 619 -12.21 -11.20 -21.91
CA SER A 619 -10.88 -10.88 -21.37
C SER A 619 -10.38 -11.89 -20.33
N ILE A 620 -11.25 -12.79 -19.86
CA ILE A 620 -10.93 -13.77 -18.83
C ILE A 620 -10.19 -14.93 -19.46
N VAL A 621 -9.12 -15.32 -18.78
CA VAL A 621 -8.29 -16.42 -19.21
C VAL A 621 -8.83 -17.72 -18.62
N GLY A 622 -9.32 -18.59 -19.49
CA GLY A 622 -9.75 -19.92 -19.11
C GLY A 622 -8.59 -20.87 -18.83
N LEU A 623 -8.81 -21.83 -17.93
CA LEU A 623 -7.99 -23.05 -17.75
C LEU A 623 -7.60 -23.74 -19.09
N ASN A 624 -8.38 -23.51 -20.13
CA ASN A 624 -8.25 -24.11 -21.46
C ASN A 624 -7.10 -23.51 -22.30
N ALA A 625 -6.58 -22.34 -21.94
CA ALA A 625 -5.48 -21.68 -22.63
C ALA A 625 -4.08 -22.23 -22.26
N ILE A 626 -4.00 -23.10 -21.24
CA ILE A 626 -2.74 -23.58 -20.64
C ILE A 626 -2.31 -24.94 -21.24
N GLN A 627 -3.13 -25.58 -22.09
CA GLN A 627 -2.72 -26.84 -22.73
C GLN A 627 -1.93 -26.59 -24.02
N PRO A 628 -0.68 -27.10 -24.14
CA PRO A 628 0.03 -27.08 -25.40
C PRO A 628 -0.70 -27.95 -26.43
N SER A 629 -0.83 -27.46 -27.66
CA SER A 629 -1.26 -28.29 -28.78
C SER A 629 -0.11 -29.20 -29.22
N ASP A 630 -0.32 -30.52 -29.26
CA ASP A 630 0.63 -31.53 -29.77
C ASP A 630 0.87 -31.47 -31.30
N SER A 631 0.77 -30.29 -31.93
CA SER A 631 0.98 -30.15 -33.38
C SER A 631 2.46 -29.86 -33.70
N PRO A 632 3.14 -30.70 -34.50
CA PRO A 632 4.54 -30.50 -34.88
C PRO A 632 4.76 -29.39 -35.93
N PHE A 633 3.71 -28.67 -36.34
CA PHE A 633 3.80 -27.55 -37.26
C PHE A 633 3.39 -26.24 -36.59
N GLY A 634 4.40 -25.40 -36.31
CA GLY A 634 4.38 -23.95 -36.44
C GLY A 634 3.32 -23.14 -35.70
N ALA A 635 3.78 -22.36 -34.70
CA ALA A 635 3.25 -21.06 -34.28
C ALA A 635 1.80 -20.76 -34.70
N SER A 636 0.83 -21.24 -33.92
CA SER A 636 -0.57 -20.88 -34.15
C SER A 636 -0.84 -19.48 -33.59
N ARG A 637 -1.17 -18.57 -34.52
CA ARG A 637 -1.67 -17.20 -34.32
C ARG A 637 -2.15 -16.87 -32.91
N ALA A 638 -1.33 -16.12 -32.18
CA ALA A 638 -1.83 -15.24 -31.13
C ALA A 638 -2.73 -14.16 -31.76
N LYS A 639 -4.05 -14.24 -31.54
CA LYS A 639 -5.00 -13.09 -31.49
C LYS A 639 -6.43 -13.53 -31.11
N LYS A 640 -6.65 -13.75 -29.81
CA LYS A 640 -7.80 -13.34 -28.97
C LYS A 640 -7.47 -13.75 -27.54
N GLY A 641 -7.23 -12.77 -26.64
CA GLY A 641 -6.94 -12.98 -25.22
C GLY A 641 -5.63 -13.71 -24.92
N MET A 642 -4.49 -13.03 -25.04
CA MET A 642 -3.19 -13.59 -24.61
C MET A 642 -3.29 -13.93 -23.11
N PHE A 643 -3.09 -15.19 -22.72
CA PHE A 643 -3.00 -15.61 -21.31
C PHE A 643 -1.95 -14.72 -20.63
N ARG A 644 -2.37 -13.92 -19.66
CA ARG A 644 -1.49 -13.06 -18.86
C ARG A 644 -1.53 -13.58 -17.43
N THR A 645 -0.35 -13.87 -16.88
CA THR A 645 -0.22 -14.23 -15.47
C THR A 645 -0.53 -13.02 -14.59
N VAL A 646 -0.80 -13.28 -13.30
CA VAL A 646 -0.94 -12.23 -12.29
C VAL A 646 0.32 -11.36 -12.24
N GLY A 647 1.52 -11.96 -12.29
CA GLY A 647 2.79 -11.24 -12.31
C GLY A 647 2.94 -10.31 -13.52
N GLN A 648 2.47 -10.70 -14.71
CA GLN A 648 2.49 -9.83 -15.88
C GLN A 648 1.52 -8.65 -15.75
N LEU A 649 0.27 -8.93 -15.36
CA LEU A 649 -0.74 -7.89 -15.11
C LEU A 649 -0.27 -6.90 -14.04
N TYR A 650 0.38 -7.42 -13.00
CA TYR A 650 0.98 -6.63 -11.94
C TYR A 650 2.05 -5.69 -12.46
N LYS A 651 3.03 -6.22 -13.21
CA LYS A 651 4.13 -5.42 -13.77
C LYS A 651 3.61 -4.35 -14.73
N GLU A 652 2.59 -4.66 -15.54
CA GLU A 652 1.96 -3.68 -16.44
C GLU A 652 1.24 -2.56 -15.67
N GLN A 653 0.45 -2.92 -14.65
CA GLN A 653 -0.22 -1.96 -13.77
C GLN A 653 0.78 -1.03 -13.08
N LEU A 654 1.87 -1.60 -12.54
CA LEU A 654 2.92 -0.84 -11.89
C LEU A 654 3.67 0.04 -12.90
N GLY A 655 3.98 -0.47 -14.09
CA GLY A 655 4.60 0.31 -15.17
C GLY A 655 3.77 1.53 -15.54
N ASN A 656 2.45 1.38 -15.65
CA ASN A 656 1.53 2.50 -15.91
C ASN A 656 1.55 3.52 -14.76
N LEU A 657 1.56 3.07 -13.51
CA LEU A 657 1.71 3.96 -12.35
C LEU A 657 3.04 4.73 -12.41
N MET A 658 4.16 4.05 -12.64
CA MET A 658 5.48 4.68 -12.71
C MET A 658 5.58 5.70 -13.85
N ASN A 659 4.98 5.40 -15.01
CA ASN A 659 4.93 6.34 -16.13
C ASN A 659 4.14 7.59 -15.78
N ASN A 660 2.99 7.44 -15.09
CA ASN A 660 2.20 8.57 -14.62
C ASN A 660 2.96 9.41 -13.58
N LEU A 661 3.74 8.80 -12.68
CA LEU A 661 4.51 9.55 -11.69
C LEU A 661 5.68 10.31 -12.33
N ARG A 662 6.37 9.70 -13.30
CA ARG A 662 7.48 10.33 -14.03
C ARG A 662 7.05 11.54 -14.87
N SER A 663 5.77 11.66 -15.23
CA SER A 663 5.23 12.82 -15.94
C SER A 663 4.74 13.94 -15.00
N THR A 664 5.06 13.85 -13.70
CA THR A 664 4.68 14.84 -12.68
C THR A 664 5.87 15.27 -11.85
N THR A 665 5.84 16.49 -11.31
CA THR A 665 6.77 16.92 -10.27
C THR A 665 6.41 16.21 -8.96
N SER A 666 7.35 15.44 -8.40
CA SER A 666 7.11 14.58 -7.24
C SER A 666 7.41 15.28 -5.91
N ASN A 667 6.47 15.26 -4.99
CA ASN A 667 6.59 15.76 -3.62
C ASN A 667 6.51 14.58 -2.64
N PHE A 668 7.50 14.42 -1.76
CA PHE A 668 7.59 13.23 -0.90
C PHE A 668 7.19 13.52 0.56
N VAL A 669 6.32 12.68 1.10
CA VAL A 669 5.93 12.64 2.52
C VAL A 669 6.34 11.28 3.10
N ARG A 670 7.47 11.23 3.80
CA ARG A 670 8.04 9.99 4.34
C ARG A 670 7.52 9.75 5.75
N CYS A 671 6.62 8.78 5.88
CA CYS A 671 6.03 8.39 7.14
C CYS A 671 6.93 7.38 7.87
N ILE A 672 7.13 7.56 9.18
CA ILE A 672 7.98 6.74 10.04
C ILE A 672 7.12 6.11 11.14
N ILE A 673 7.25 4.80 11.34
CA ILE A 673 6.65 4.09 12.47
C ILE A 673 7.55 4.26 13.71
N PRO A 674 7.03 4.73 14.86
CA PRO A 674 7.87 4.95 16.03
C PRO A 674 8.11 3.67 16.86
N ASN A 675 7.18 2.71 16.84
CA ASN A 675 7.25 1.45 17.58
C ASN A 675 6.23 0.43 17.05
N TYR A 676 6.54 -0.87 17.12
CA TYR A 676 5.60 -1.94 16.75
C TYR A 676 4.55 -2.26 17.83
N GLU A 677 4.71 -1.73 19.04
CA GLU A 677 3.75 -1.90 20.14
C GLU A 677 2.48 -1.05 19.99
N LYS A 678 2.42 -0.18 18.97
CA LYS A 678 1.30 0.76 18.72
C LYS A 678 1.02 1.67 19.92
N LYS A 679 2.03 2.00 20.71
CA LYS A 679 1.90 2.83 21.91
C LYS A 679 2.22 4.29 21.60
N PRO A 680 1.32 5.24 21.96
CA PRO A 680 1.64 6.66 21.86
C PRO A 680 2.74 7.04 22.85
N GLY A 681 3.59 7.99 22.47
CA GLY A 681 4.65 8.49 23.36
C GLY A 681 5.79 7.49 23.59
N LYS A 682 5.89 6.43 22.81
CA LYS A 682 7.05 5.52 22.77
C LYS A 682 7.75 5.63 21.42
N MET A 683 9.08 5.66 21.42
CA MET A 683 9.92 5.51 20.23
C MET A 683 10.94 4.39 20.46
N THR A 684 11.19 3.58 19.44
CA THR A 684 12.25 2.58 19.39
C THR A 684 13.37 3.12 18.50
N PRO A 685 14.49 3.61 19.07
CA PRO A 685 15.50 4.34 18.30
C PRO A 685 16.10 3.54 17.13
N GLN A 686 16.44 2.27 17.36
CA GLN A 686 17.01 1.43 16.30
C GLN A 686 16.05 1.23 15.11
N LEU A 687 14.76 1.02 15.40
CA LEU A 687 13.72 0.91 14.36
C LEU A 687 13.63 2.18 13.50
N ILE A 688 13.82 3.35 14.11
CA ILE A 688 13.76 4.63 13.40
C ILE A 688 15.03 4.82 12.58
N LEU A 689 16.21 4.49 13.13
CA LEU A 689 17.47 4.52 12.38
C LEU A 689 17.41 3.62 11.14
N ASP A 690 16.91 2.40 11.27
CA ASP A 690 16.79 1.47 10.14
C ASP A 690 15.86 2.03 9.06
N GLN A 691 14.76 2.70 9.45
CA GLN A 691 13.89 3.40 8.52
C GLN A 691 14.59 4.59 7.86
N LEU A 692 15.32 5.42 8.59
CA LEU A 692 16.05 6.56 8.04
C LEU A 692 17.07 6.12 6.99
N ARG A 693 17.80 5.04 7.28
CA ARG A 693 18.78 4.41 6.38
C ARG A 693 18.13 3.89 5.11
N CYS A 694 17.11 3.04 5.23
CA CYS A 694 16.50 2.45 4.03
C CYS A 694 15.76 3.49 3.18
N ASN A 695 15.23 4.55 3.79
CA ASN A 695 14.57 5.61 3.04
C ASN A 695 15.57 6.57 2.36
N GLY A 696 16.89 6.46 2.63
CA GLY A 696 17.91 7.36 2.09
C GLY A 696 17.74 8.80 2.58
N VAL A 697 17.34 8.97 3.84
CA VAL A 697 16.99 10.29 4.39
C VAL A 697 18.21 11.18 4.54
N LEU A 698 19.34 10.64 4.97
CA LEU A 698 20.56 11.43 5.16
C LEU A 698 21.13 11.89 3.83
N GLU A 699 21.14 11.02 2.83
CA GLU A 699 21.61 11.31 1.49
C GLU A 699 20.71 12.33 0.79
N GLY A 700 19.41 12.30 1.09
CA GLY A 700 18.44 13.25 0.53
C GLY A 700 18.46 14.64 1.16
N ILE A 701 19.10 14.83 2.32
CA ILE A 701 19.31 16.13 2.97
C ILE A 701 20.62 16.71 2.45
#